data_AF-A0A940DGU1-F1
#
_entry.id   AF-A0A940DGU1-F1
#
_cell.length_a   1.000
_cell.length_b   1.000
_cell.length_c   1.000
_cell.angle_alpha   90.00
_cell.angle_beta   90.00
_cell.angle_gamma   90.00
#
_symmetry.space_group_name_H-M   'P 1'
#
loop_
_entity.id
_entity.type
_entity.pdbx_description
1 polymer ?
#
loop_
_entity_poly.entity_id
_entity_poly.type
_entity_poly.pdbx_seq_one_letter_code
_entity_poly.pdbx_strand_id
1 'polypeptide(L)'
;MKKFLIGVICIIPIVVVLALTVTSDIILMATPVNPSEMQIRNSNNEIIGSNDIVKVDISDADEFIIVDIYPTMTPDKSITYEREDGYGQGRVELVKVEGSDNRYTLRPLAAGLTQVIVLAKANVNVYGVLTIQVTSDSVETAAIYNSSGEAVSGEYRLKGQERFFMDVYPIDAMNDSGVIWRSSDSKVAKVDANGNVTPVGEGKAGIEAVVRDKAGETHSAMIIVDTTGAVAKSSTIYTAEEVTLSWVRENAAVNPEVTEVKYLAEGRYLLTRTDNEASAEVSVERCEAGEIVVLNPPEVLYTGNGPSHLVTKIIEAPETDEDESGDSDDKTDEESLKPVYSSETPDIVSVTEDGVILPLKPGQALLRVSYGDSFKQVSFTVRERPATFNLDIQSADARLGIQMTRVWGYYWLTESGELTSSYDFGIAGDKNSFDVNWSVSEGADGEALATFVRRNDGTQGITLTFLESAIGRSVTVTAVLVVDNREINSVKRSFTFNINPKKESVNVYNFAQVAMVLSKDEKWGGGERFSCYDVVMQQNIYAEHVVDNIRGGIYGNGFLYDGSGVPESEEVRRQLGFQGGLLRFNYEQVWQEIRAFNESHAEVFAANAAAGIPYTQFTLDFVDISMRCAATIDEAEGRNAVLYVEMLWGENEPGKKDIPRDPPVNLKYLQVYNADKGVELGYISDLLIEGCIFGDNVRHGIFAYYYGVEHRKFEDGSNVTLRNNVFKMHGAPAVVFASPAYKESFDMNCAPNLTIEGTCDIYNWKTREEFSDMLSIFILKYLVELAANESDGAGQGLIELFRDSFASMIDEVVKHENLDSLFYSYGGKEYTSLGIMGLGAPLTWDPATVTIKSDDVNALVLPFRDADGNTIGALQSIEFAVRKIYPKISSISKPSYLIANDFSHGEPEIKPGDPVPNSKELYAKLTGQAQ
;
A
#
# COMPACT_ATOMS: atom_id res chain seq x y z
N MET A 1 -19.58 -70.09 6.85
CA MET A 1 -18.13 -69.78 6.86
C MET A 1 -17.63 -69.14 5.56
N LYS A 2 -17.84 -69.73 4.37
CA LYS A 2 -17.37 -69.10 3.09
C LYS A 2 -17.97 -67.72 2.77
N LYS A 3 -19.24 -67.44 3.09
CA LYS A 3 -19.86 -66.11 2.87
C LYS A 3 -19.42 -65.05 3.89
N PHE A 4 -19.00 -65.46 5.09
CA PHE A 4 -18.46 -64.57 6.12
C PHE A 4 -17.01 -64.18 5.78
N LEU A 5 -16.22 -65.13 5.28
CA LEU A 5 -14.84 -64.89 4.83
C LEU A 5 -14.78 -63.98 3.60
N ILE A 6 -15.71 -64.11 2.65
CA ILE A 6 -15.81 -63.21 1.48
C ILE A 6 -16.23 -61.80 1.91
N GLY A 7 -17.13 -61.66 2.89
CA GLY A 7 -17.49 -60.35 3.46
C GLY A 7 -16.30 -59.67 4.12
N VAL A 8 -15.49 -60.40 4.90
CA VAL A 8 -14.28 -59.87 5.53
C VAL A 8 -13.19 -59.51 4.51
N ILE A 9 -13.01 -60.32 3.46
CA ILE A 9 -12.04 -60.06 2.38
C ILE A 9 -12.44 -58.86 1.50
N CYS A 10 -13.73 -58.56 1.35
CA CYS A 10 -14.18 -57.34 0.66
C CYS A 10 -14.15 -56.10 1.56
N ILE A 11 -14.26 -56.27 2.87
CA ILE A 11 -14.18 -55.18 3.85
C ILE A 11 -12.73 -54.80 4.13
N ILE A 12 -11.76 -55.71 4.06
CA ILE A 12 -10.34 -55.40 4.32
C ILE A 12 -9.78 -54.33 3.37
N PRO A 13 -9.94 -54.38 2.04
CA PRO A 13 -9.49 -53.30 1.16
C PRO A 13 -10.23 -51.98 1.42
N ILE A 14 -11.50 -52.03 1.84
CA ILE A 14 -12.28 -50.82 2.15
C ILE A 14 -11.86 -50.23 3.49
N VAL A 15 -11.57 -51.06 4.50
CA VAL A 15 -11.04 -50.66 5.82
C VAL A 15 -9.57 -50.27 5.72
N VAL A 16 -8.80 -50.83 4.79
CA VAL A 16 -7.40 -50.47 4.51
C VAL A 16 -7.34 -49.22 3.63
N VAL A 17 -8.27 -49.00 2.70
CA VAL A 17 -8.42 -47.70 2.02
C VAL A 17 -8.96 -46.65 3.00
N LEU A 18 -9.90 -46.99 3.90
CA LEU A 18 -10.33 -46.13 5.01
C LEU A 18 -9.23 -45.92 6.06
N ALA A 19 -8.30 -46.84 6.27
CA ALA A 19 -7.16 -46.68 7.18
C ALA A 19 -5.92 -46.05 6.50
N LEU A 20 -5.83 -46.08 5.17
CA LEU A 20 -4.85 -45.33 4.38
C LEU A 20 -5.34 -43.92 4.04
N THR A 21 -6.64 -43.69 4.08
CA THR A 21 -7.24 -42.34 4.12
C THR A 21 -7.41 -41.83 5.55
N VAL A 22 -7.21 -42.66 6.57
CA VAL A 22 -7.21 -42.28 8.00
C VAL A 22 -5.96 -42.85 8.67
N THR A 23 -4.80 -42.25 8.36
CA THR A 23 -3.70 -42.06 9.32
C THR A 23 -2.95 -40.80 8.91
N SER A 24 -3.65 -39.68 8.96
CA SER A 24 -3.06 -38.34 9.06
C SER A 24 -3.42 -37.75 10.41
N ASP A 25 -3.38 -38.55 11.48
CA ASP A 25 -3.31 -37.99 12.83
C ASP A 25 -1.85 -37.57 13.07
N ILE A 26 -1.35 -36.65 12.23
CA ILE A 26 -0.23 -35.81 12.62
C ILE A 26 -0.82 -35.00 13.77
N ILE A 27 -0.42 -35.33 15.00
CA ILE A 27 -0.73 -34.51 16.17
C ILE A 27 0.00 -33.18 15.96
N LEU A 28 -0.61 -32.28 15.20
CA LEU A 28 -0.22 -30.89 15.14
C LEU A 28 -0.37 -30.38 16.58
N MET A 29 0.76 -30.05 17.21
CA MET A 29 0.73 -29.17 18.37
C MET A 29 -0.15 -27.97 17.99
N ALA A 30 -1.12 -27.64 18.83
CA ALA A 30 -1.97 -26.47 18.64
C ALA A 30 -1.08 -25.29 18.25
N THR A 31 -1.22 -24.79 17.02
CA THR A 31 -0.37 -23.72 16.52
C THR A 31 -0.59 -22.49 17.39
N PRO A 32 0.46 -21.93 17.99
CA PRO A 32 0.34 -20.69 18.75
C PRO A 32 -0.22 -19.59 17.84
N VAL A 33 -1.28 -18.92 18.29
CA VAL A 33 -2.06 -18.05 17.39
C VAL A 33 -1.51 -16.63 17.39
N ASN A 34 -0.71 -16.31 16.36
CA ASN A 34 -0.26 -14.95 16.08
C ASN A 34 -1.45 -14.02 15.79
N PRO A 35 -1.32 -12.70 16.03
CA PRO A 35 -2.30 -11.73 15.58
C PRO A 35 -2.60 -11.91 14.09
N SER A 36 -3.87 -11.86 13.72
CA SER A 36 -4.33 -11.86 12.32
C SER A 36 -5.14 -10.62 11.96
N GLU A 37 -5.70 -9.93 12.95
CA GLU A 37 -6.56 -8.76 12.73
C GLU A 37 -6.44 -7.79 13.92
N MET A 38 -6.63 -6.50 13.63
CA MET A 38 -6.68 -5.43 14.62
C MET A 38 -7.93 -4.58 14.40
N GLN A 39 -8.58 -4.19 15.49
CA GLN A 39 -9.67 -3.24 15.48
C GLN A 39 -9.37 -2.10 16.45
N ILE A 40 -9.47 -0.86 15.95
CA ILE A 40 -9.30 0.34 16.76
C ILE A 40 -10.67 0.98 16.99
N ARG A 41 -10.96 1.37 18.23
CA ARG A 41 -12.21 2.02 18.64
C ARG A 41 -11.95 3.29 19.44
N ASN A 42 -12.87 4.23 19.37
CA ASN A 42 -12.83 5.44 20.21
C ASN A 42 -13.27 5.15 21.65
N SER A 43 -13.22 6.16 22.51
CA SER A 43 -13.66 6.12 23.91
C SER A 43 -15.14 5.73 24.07
N ASN A 44 -15.98 5.96 23.05
CA ASN A 44 -17.39 5.56 22.98
C ASN A 44 -17.61 4.13 22.45
N ASN A 45 -16.55 3.36 22.22
CA ASN A 45 -16.60 2.00 21.68
C ASN A 45 -17.12 1.91 20.23
N GLU A 46 -16.99 2.99 19.46
CA GLU A 46 -17.27 3.02 18.02
C GLU A 46 -16.00 2.70 17.23
N ILE A 47 -16.14 1.94 16.14
CA ILE A 47 -15.02 1.53 15.28
C ILE A 47 -14.49 2.76 14.55
N ILE A 48 -13.17 2.93 14.56
CA ILE A 48 -12.46 3.95 13.79
C ILE A 48 -11.98 3.29 12.50
N GLY A 49 -12.53 3.69 11.37
CA GLY A 49 -12.07 3.30 10.03
C GLY A 49 -10.79 4.04 9.63
N SER A 50 -10.10 3.53 8.61
CA SER A 50 -8.82 4.08 8.11
C SER A 50 -8.92 5.53 7.58
N ASN A 51 -10.12 5.94 7.15
CA ASN A 51 -10.40 7.30 6.67
C ASN A 51 -11.03 8.22 7.73
N ASP A 52 -11.33 7.69 8.92
CA ASP A 52 -11.94 8.49 9.99
C ASP A 52 -10.90 9.39 10.65
N ILE A 53 -11.34 10.58 11.04
CA ILE A 53 -10.49 11.58 11.70
C ILE A 53 -10.95 11.71 13.15
N VAL A 54 -10.10 11.26 14.07
CA VAL A 54 -10.32 11.42 15.51
C VAL A 54 -9.90 12.83 15.91
N LYS A 55 -10.83 13.59 16.51
CA LYS A 55 -10.54 14.92 17.04
C LYS A 55 -10.21 14.81 18.53
N VAL A 56 -9.09 15.40 18.93
CA VAL A 56 -8.65 15.44 20.33
C VAL A 56 -8.25 16.86 20.65
N ASP A 57 -8.79 17.43 21.72
CA ASP A 57 -8.36 18.75 22.17
C ASP A 57 -6.98 18.69 22.81
N ILE A 58 -6.12 19.67 22.55
CA ILE A 58 -4.76 19.70 23.10
C ILE A 58 -4.71 19.74 24.64
N SER A 59 -5.79 20.22 25.27
CA SER A 59 -5.95 20.24 26.73
C SER A 59 -6.58 18.97 27.30
N ASP A 60 -7.13 18.09 26.46
CA ASP A 60 -7.74 16.83 26.87
C ASP A 60 -6.66 15.76 27.09
N ALA A 61 -6.44 15.41 28.35
CA ALA A 61 -5.48 14.39 28.76
C ALA A 61 -6.14 13.02 29.01
N ASP A 62 -7.46 12.93 28.94
CA ASP A 62 -8.23 11.74 29.34
C ASP A 62 -8.74 10.95 28.13
N GLU A 63 -8.74 11.53 26.93
CA GLU A 63 -9.15 10.83 25.70
C GLU A 63 -8.29 9.59 25.42
N PHE A 64 -8.94 8.48 25.08
CA PHE A 64 -8.27 7.20 24.85
C PHE A 64 -8.90 6.43 23.70
N ILE A 65 -8.09 5.56 23.10
CA ILE A 65 -8.53 4.56 22.14
C ILE A 65 -8.49 3.16 22.76
N ILE A 66 -9.27 2.26 22.16
CA ILE A 66 -9.28 0.84 22.47
C ILE A 66 -8.71 0.12 21.24
N VAL A 67 -7.69 -0.72 21.43
CA VAL A 67 -7.04 -1.49 20.37
C VAL A 67 -7.18 -2.98 20.65
N ASP A 68 -8.09 -3.63 19.93
CA ASP A 68 -8.33 -5.06 20.06
C ASP A 68 -7.54 -5.82 19.01
N ILE A 69 -6.82 -6.85 19.48
CA ILE A 69 -6.05 -7.75 18.63
C ILE A 69 -6.72 -9.11 18.62
N TYR A 70 -6.96 -9.61 17.41
CA TYR A 70 -7.62 -10.88 17.18
C TYR A 70 -6.66 -11.92 16.60
N PRO A 71 -6.90 -13.21 16.90
CA PRO A 71 -7.97 -13.69 17.78
C PRO A 71 -7.71 -13.38 19.26
N THR A 72 -8.78 -13.35 20.07
CA THR A 72 -8.67 -12.95 21.49
C THR A 72 -7.81 -13.88 22.34
N MET A 73 -7.47 -15.06 21.84
CA MET A 73 -6.57 -16.02 22.49
C MET A 73 -5.09 -15.76 22.22
N THR A 74 -4.74 -14.76 21.39
CA THR A 74 -3.34 -14.40 21.11
C THR A 74 -2.60 -14.07 22.42
N PRO A 75 -1.43 -14.70 22.68
CA PRO A 75 -0.68 -14.49 23.92
C PRO A 75 -0.13 -13.07 24.10
N ASP A 76 0.48 -12.50 23.06
CA ASP A 76 1.00 -11.13 23.08
C ASP A 76 0.08 -10.18 22.30
N LYS A 77 -0.64 -9.33 23.05
CA LYS A 77 -1.53 -8.29 22.53
C LYS A 77 -0.93 -6.88 22.63
N SER A 78 0.37 -6.78 22.82
CA SER A 78 1.03 -5.48 22.86
C SER A 78 1.10 -4.85 21.47
N ILE A 79 1.09 -3.52 21.45
CA ILE A 79 1.26 -2.74 20.23
C ILE A 79 2.59 -2.01 20.25
N THR A 80 3.05 -1.65 19.06
CA THR A 80 3.97 -0.56 18.82
C THR A 80 3.28 0.44 17.90
N TYR A 81 3.82 1.65 17.76
CA TYR A 81 3.27 2.58 16.78
C TYR A 81 4.37 3.46 16.20
N GLU A 82 4.12 3.93 14.98
CA GLU A 82 4.98 4.84 14.25
C GLU A 82 4.16 6.07 13.85
N ARG A 83 4.80 7.24 13.87
CA ARG A 83 4.23 8.44 13.28
C ARG A 83 4.53 8.44 11.78
N GLU A 84 3.54 8.81 10.99
CA GLU A 84 3.76 9.07 9.57
C GLU A 84 4.34 10.47 9.37
N ASP A 85 5.54 10.51 8.77
CA ASP A 85 6.21 11.77 8.46
C ASP A 85 5.47 12.54 7.36
N GLY A 86 5.45 13.88 7.46
CA GLY A 86 4.85 14.73 6.44
C GLY A 86 3.32 14.79 6.41
N TYR A 87 2.61 14.03 7.25
CA TYR A 87 1.13 14.05 7.29
C TYR A 87 0.54 15.33 7.94
N GLY A 88 1.35 16.07 8.68
CA GLY A 88 0.97 17.34 9.30
C GLY A 88 1.88 17.70 10.48
N GLN A 89 1.63 18.84 11.10
CA GLN A 89 2.44 19.37 12.21
C GLN A 89 1.99 18.86 13.59
N GLY A 90 0.82 18.22 13.67
CA GLY A 90 0.27 17.67 14.91
C GLY A 90 1.12 16.55 15.49
N ARG A 91 1.05 16.38 16.80
CA ARG A 91 1.81 15.35 17.53
C ARG A 91 0.98 14.77 18.67
N VAL A 92 0.98 13.45 18.77
CA VAL A 92 0.32 12.67 19.84
C VAL A 92 1.25 11.53 20.26
N GLU A 93 1.23 11.18 21.55
CA GLU A 93 1.87 9.99 22.09
C GLU A 93 0.79 9.00 22.57
N LEU A 94 0.89 7.72 22.19
CA LEU A 94 -0.02 6.68 22.68
C LEU A 94 0.59 6.08 23.96
N VAL A 95 -0.08 6.31 25.09
CA VAL A 95 0.38 5.82 26.40
C VAL A 95 -0.57 4.73 26.88
N LYS A 96 -0.05 3.52 27.13
CA LYS A 96 -0.87 2.42 27.64
C LYS A 96 -1.45 2.77 29.01
N VAL A 97 -2.76 2.60 29.17
CA VAL A 97 -3.45 2.83 30.46
C VAL A 97 -3.07 1.73 31.44
N GLU A 98 -2.63 2.10 32.64
CA GLU A 98 -2.25 1.15 33.69
C GLU A 98 -3.43 0.23 34.07
N GLY A 99 -3.18 -1.07 34.16
CA GLY A 99 -4.20 -2.07 34.48
C GLY A 99 -5.18 -2.40 33.35
N SER A 100 -5.02 -1.82 32.16
CA SER A 100 -5.79 -2.15 30.96
C SER A 100 -5.01 -3.02 29.98
N ASP A 101 -5.70 -3.97 29.34
CA ASP A 101 -5.08 -4.84 28.33
C ASP A 101 -5.01 -4.16 26.95
N ASN A 102 -5.98 -3.30 26.63
CA ASN A 102 -6.20 -2.79 25.27
C ASN A 102 -6.48 -1.28 25.18
N ARG A 103 -6.37 -0.52 26.27
CA ARG A 103 -6.62 0.94 26.26
C ARG A 103 -5.32 1.75 26.21
N TYR A 104 -5.31 2.77 25.36
CA TYR A 104 -4.18 3.68 25.16
C TYR A 104 -4.69 5.12 25.17
N THR A 105 -4.21 5.94 26.11
CA THR A 105 -4.47 7.38 26.16
C THR A 105 -3.78 8.06 24.98
N LEU A 106 -4.50 8.97 24.32
CA LEU A 106 -3.95 9.84 23.28
C LEU A 106 -3.41 11.10 23.95
N ARG A 107 -2.12 11.16 24.27
CA ARG A 107 -1.52 12.36 24.90
C ARG A 107 -1.16 13.39 23.83
N PRO A 108 -1.89 14.51 23.68
CA PRO A 108 -1.58 15.50 22.66
C PRO A 108 -0.31 16.27 23.03
N LEU A 109 0.51 16.59 22.03
CA LEU A 109 1.80 17.28 22.20
C LEU A 109 1.91 18.55 21.36
N ALA A 110 1.21 18.64 20.23
CA ALA A 110 1.15 19.81 19.37
C ALA A 110 -0.13 19.81 18.55
N ALA A 111 -0.70 20.99 18.35
CA ALA A 111 -1.89 21.18 17.54
C ALA A 111 -1.62 20.85 16.06
N GLY A 112 -2.69 20.51 15.35
CA GLY A 112 -2.64 20.12 13.95
C GLY A 112 -2.86 18.63 13.75
N LEU A 113 -2.77 18.23 12.48
CA LEU A 113 -3.03 16.86 12.09
C LEU A 113 -1.79 15.98 12.21
N THR A 114 -2.00 14.73 12.60
CA THR A 114 -0.99 13.69 12.59
C THR A 114 -1.63 12.36 12.20
N GLN A 115 -0.81 11.45 11.68
CA GLN A 115 -1.24 10.08 11.44
C GLN A 115 -0.30 9.14 12.19
N VAL A 116 -0.89 8.16 12.85
CA VAL A 116 -0.20 7.13 13.61
C VAL A 116 -0.57 5.77 13.04
N ILE A 117 0.44 4.95 12.78
CA ILE A 117 0.29 3.57 12.34
C ILE A 117 0.53 2.69 13.56
N VAL A 118 -0.52 2.03 14.03
CA VAL A 118 -0.49 1.15 15.20
C VAL A 118 -0.28 -0.27 14.73
N LEU A 119 0.80 -0.93 15.16
CA LEU A 119 1.18 -2.28 14.73
C LEU A 119 1.10 -3.25 15.91
N ALA A 120 0.56 -4.44 15.68
CA ALA A 120 0.66 -5.53 16.64
C ALA A 120 2.14 -5.96 16.75
N LYS A 121 2.67 -6.02 17.97
CA LYS A 121 4.11 -6.31 18.17
C LYS A 121 4.48 -7.72 17.68
N ALA A 122 3.59 -8.69 17.90
CA ALA A 122 3.81 -10.08 17.51
C ALA A 122 3.58 -10.37 16.01
N ASN A 123 2.93 -9.46 15.28
CA ASN A 123 2.78 -9.53 13.83
C ASN A 123 2.63 -8.14 13.22
N VAL A 124 3.71 -7.58 12.68
CA VAL A 124 3.70 -6.20 12.17
C VAL A 124 2.91 -5.99 10.89
N ASN A 125 2.55 -7.07 10.19
CA ASN A 125 1.57 -7.02 9.10
C ASN A 125 0.13 -6.82 9.58
N VAL A 126 -0.12 -6.90 10.88
CA VAL A 126 -1.40 -6.56 11.50
C VAL A 126 -1.29 -5.17 12.10
N TYR A 127 -1.87 -4.19 11.41
CA TYR A 127 -1.82 -2.79 11.82
C TYR A 127 -3.16 -2.08 11.60
N GLY A 128 -3.31 -0.94 12.24
CA GLY A 128 -4.41 0.00 12.04
C GLY A 128 -3.87 1.41 11.88
N VAL A 129 -4.61 2.23 11.14
CA VAL A 129 -4.23 3.62 10.85
C VAL A 129 -5.14 4.54 11.65
N LEU A 130 -4.53 5.47 12.38
CA LEU A 130 -5.23 6.45 13.18
C LEU A 130 -4.87 7.84 12.68
N THR A 131 -5.82 8.51 12.04
CA THR A 131 -5.68 9.91 11.65
C THR A 131 -6.26 10.78 12.76
N ILE A 132 -5.43 11.63 13.36
CA ILE A 132 -5.79 12.43 14.53
C ILE A 132 -5.63 13.91 14.20
N GLN A 133 -6.70 14.68 14.38
CA GLN A 133 -6.66 16.13 14.42
C GLN A 133 -6.56 16.58 15.88
N VAL A 134 -5.39 17.08 16.27
CA VAL A 134 -5.22 17.75 17.55
C VAL A 134 -5.73 19.17 17.42
N THR A 135 -6.87 19.48 18.03
CA THR A 135 -7.46 20.81 18.03
C THR A 135 -6.86 21.67 19.15
N SER A 136 -6.90 22.98 18.97
CA SER A 136 -6.44 23.95 19.97
C SER A 136 -7.40 25.12 19.98
N ASP A 137 -7.64 25.70 21.16
CA ASP A 137 -8.37 26.97 21.31
C ASP A 137 -7.46 28.20 21.16
N SER A 138 -6.14 27.99 21.05
CA SER A 138 -5.14 29.04 20.86
C SER A 138 -4.56 29.04 19.45
N VAL A 139 -4.51 30.23 18.85
CA VAL A 139 -3.85 30.46 17.54
C VAL A 139 -2.34 30.49 17.75
N GLU A 140 -1.59 29.78 16.90
CA GLU A 140 -0.13 29.73 16.94
C GLU A 140 0.52 30.75 16.01
N THR A 141 -0.05 30.93 14.81
CA THR A 141 0.48 31.87 13.81
C THR A 141 -0.63 32.63 13.10
N ALA A 142 -0.30 33.86 12.73
CA ALA A 142 -1.16 34.75 11.96
C ALA A 142 -0.30 35.57 10.99
N ALA A 143 -0.66 35.60 9.70
CA ALA A 143 0.12 36.30 8.67
C ALA A 143 -0.76 36.94 7.61
N ILE A 144 -0.31 38.07 7.06
CA ILE A 144 -0.99 38.79 5.98
C ILE A 144 -0.42 38.34 4.62
N TYR A 145 -1.30 38.16 3.65
CA TYR A 145 -0.99 37.80 2.28
C TYR A 145 -1.62 38.80 1.31
N ASN A 146 -0.94 39.07 0.20
CA ASN A 146 -1.48 39.91 -0.88
C ASN A 146 -2.41 39.12 -1.82
N SER A 147 -2.94 39.81 -2.82
CA SER A 147 -3.84 39.21 -3.83
C SER A 147 -3.18 38.15 -4.72
N SER A 148 -1.85 38.14 -4.79
CA SER A 148 -1.05 37.14 -5.51
C SER A 148 -0.67 35.93 -4.67
N GLY A 149 -1.05 35.91 -3.38
CA GLY A 149 -0.80 34.82 -2.46
C GLY A 149 0.57 34.83 -1.78
N GLU A 150 1.31 35.93 -1.90
CA GLU A 150 2.60 36.09 -1.26
C GLU A 150 2.41 36.60 0.17
N ALA A 151 3.15 36.01 1.12
CA ALA A 151 3.19 36.52 2.48
C ALA A 151 3.86 37.89 2.50
N VAL A 152 3.20 38.88 3.10
CA VAL A 152 3.69 40.26 3.17
C VAL A 152 4.04 40.60 4.61
N SER A 153 5.22 41.17 4.81
CA SER A 153 5.64 41.71 6.09
C SER A 153 6.42 43.01 5.87
N GLY A 154 6.30 43.95 6.82
CA GLY A 154 6.96 45.25 6.70
C GLY A 154 6.30 46.16 5.66
N GLU A 155 7.11 46.81 4.81
CA GLU A 155 6.64 47.83 3.87
C GLU A 155 6.18 47.23 2.54
N TYR A 156 4.98 47.60 2.09
CA TYR A 156 4.35 47.15 0.85
C TYR A 156 3.95 48.33 -0.01
N ARG A 157 4.38 48.35 -1.27
CA ARG A 157 4.08 49.46 -2.18
C ARG A 157 2.73 49.26 -2.87
N LEU A 158 1.75 50.06 -2.48
CA LEU A 158 0.39 49.98 -3.00
C LEU A 158 0.25 50.83 -4.26
N LYS A 159 -0.05 50.21 -5.40
CA LYS A 159 -0.19 50.93 -6.70
C LYS A 159 -1.61 51.41 -6.99
N GLY A 160 -2.60 50.81 -6.33
CA GLY A 160 -4.02 51.04 -6.46
C GLY A 160 -4.77 50.24 -5.39
N GLN A 161 -6.09 50.12 -5.49
CA GLN A 161 -6.85 49.27 -4.56
C GLN A 161 -6.39 47.81 -4.67
N GLU A 162 -6.18 47.15 -3.53
CA GLU A 162 -5.79 45.74 -3.47
C GLU A 162 -6.41 45.06 -2.25
N ARG A 163 -6.74 43.76 -2.37
CA ARG A 163 -7.24 42.94 -1.27
C ARG A 163 -6.10 42.20 -0.58
N PHE A 164 -6.10 42.26 0.74
CA PHE A 164 -5.23 41.45 1.59
C PHE A 164 -6.05 40.39 2.32
N PHE A 165 -5.40 39.26 2.58
CA PHE A 165 -5.95 38.13 3.31
C PHE A 165 -5.15 37.92 4.59
N MET A 166 -5.81 37.49 5.65
CA MET A 166 -5.13 37.01 6.85
C MET A 166 -5.27 35.50 6.90
N ASP A 167 -4.15 34.81 7.08
CA ASP A 167 -4.14 33.37 7.34
C ASP A 167 -3.79 33.11 8.79
N VAL A 168 -4.42 32.10 9.38
CA VAL A 168 -4.26 31.72 10.78
C VAL A 168 -4.08 30.22 10.90
N TYR A 169 -3.24 29.79 11.85
CA TYR A 169 -3.02 28.39 12.14
C TYR A 169 -3.00 28.14 13.67
N PRO A 170 -3.66 27.07 14.15
CA PRO A 170 -4.62 26.25 13.40
C PRO A 170 -5.93 27.02 13.18
N ILE A 171 -6.61 26.77 12.06
CA ILE A 171 -7.79 27.56 11.64
C ILE A 171 -8.98 27.39 12.59
N ASP A 172 -9.08 26.24 13.25
CA ASP A 172 -10.14 25.91 14.21
C ASP A 172 -9.95 26.55 15.59
N ALA A 173 -8.81 27.16 15.88
CA ALA A 173 -8.60 27.97 17.09
C ALA A 173 -9.28 29.33 17.03
N MET A 174 -9.60 29.81 15.83
CA MET A 174 -10.25 31.09 15.62
C MET A 174 -11.69 31.06 16.14
N ASN A 175 -12.12 32.12 16.82
CA ASN A 175 -13.51 32.26 17.25
C ASN A 175 -14.38 32.93 16.17
N ASP A 176 -15.69 33.05 16.44
CA ASP A 176 -16.66 33.54 15.46
C ASP A 176 -16.57 35.05 15.15
N SER A 177 -15.66 35.80 15.78
CA SER A 177 -15.55 37.26 15.59
C SER A 177 -14.87 37.70 14.29
N GLY A 178 -14.26 36.76 13.54
CA GLY A 178 -13.67 37.08 12.24
C GLY A 178 -12.34 37.83 12.34
N VAL A 179 -11.83 38.22 11.16
CA VAL A 179 -10.65 39.09 11.06
C VAL A 179 -11.12 40.55 11.11
N ILE A 180 -10.56 41.33 12.02
CA ILE A 180 -10.82 42.76 12.16
C ILE A 180 -9.66 43.53 11.54
N TRP A 181 -9.95 44.30 10.49
CA TRP A 181 -8.97 45.16 9.82
C TRP A 181 -9.01 46.60 10.33
N ARG A 182 -7.84 47.23 10.46
CA ARG A 182 -7.68 48.62 10.90
C ARG A 182 -6.60 49.33 10.10
N SER A 183 -6.80 50.63 9.87
CA SER A 183 -5.78 51.52 9.33
C SER A 183 -5.31 52.50 10.40
N SER A 184 -4.00 52.73 10.48
CA SER A 184 -3.43 53.76 11.36
C SER A 184 -3.71 55.18 10.86
N ASP A 185 -3.97 55.36 9.56
CA ASP A 185 -4.32 56.65 8.96
C ASP A 185 -5.25 56.48 7.74
N SER A 186 -6.55 56.67 7.96
CA SER A 186 -7.58 56.57 6.93
C SER A 186 -7.55 57.69 5.88
N LYS A 187 -6.73 58.73 6.06
CA LYS A 187 -6.51 59.78 5.05
C LYS A 187 -5.44 59.36 4.04
N VAL A 188 -4.56 58.44 4.41
CA VAL A 188 -3.55 57.86 3.53
C VAL A 188 -4.07 56.58 2.89
N ALA A 189 -4.56 55.62 3.68
CA ALA A 189 -5.14 54.38 3.16
C ALA A 189 -6.32 53.91 4.04
N LYS A 190 -7.42 53.52 3.41
CA LYS A 190 -8.59 52.91 4.09
C LYS A 190 -8.56 51.41 3.89
N VAL A 191 -9.03 50.65 4.88
CA VAL A 191 -9.25 49.21 4.76
C VAL A 191 -10.68 48.90 5.17
N ASP A 192 -11.38 48.08 4.38
CA ASP A 192 -12.73 47.61 4.73
C ASP A 192 -12.67 46.31 5.56
N ALA A 193 -13.83 45.85 6.02
CA ALA A 193 -13.93 44.65 6.85
C ALA A 193 -13.55 43.35 6.11
N ASN A 194 -13.39 43.37 4.79
CA ASN A 194 -12.97 42.23 3.97
C ASN A 194 -11.47 42.27 3.60
N GLY A 195 -10.73 43.25 4.13
CA GLY A 195 -9.30 43.44 3.85
C GLY A 195 -9.01 44.15 2.53
N ASN A 196 -9.99 44.81 1.89
CA ASN A 196 -9.71 45.63 0.71
C ASN A 196 -9.11 46.96 1.15
N VAL A 197 -7.86 47.22 0.75
CA VAL A 197 -7.13 48.44 1.06
C VAL A 197 -7.19 49.41 -0.13
N THR A 198 -7.73 50.60 0.12
CA THR A 198 -7.92 51.68 -0.84
C THR A 198 -6.95 52.82 -0.52
N PRO A 199 -6.04 53.20 -1.43
CA PRO A 199 -5.23 54.41 -1.25
C PRO A 199 -6.13 55.66 -1.34
N VAL A 200 -5.98 56.59 -0.42
CA VAL A 200 -6.78 57.83 -0.36
C VAL A 200 -5.92 59.08 -0.58
N GLY A 201 -4.68 59.06 -0.07
CA GLY A 201 -3.69 60.12 -0.22
C GLY A 201 -2.28 59.56 -0.18
N GLU A 202 -1.28 60.38 -0.48
CA GLU A 202 0.12 59.95 -0.50
C GLU A 202 0.73 59.89 0.90
N GLY A 203 1.45 58.81 1.18
CA GLY A 203 2.17 58.61 2.43
C GLY A 203 2.30 57.15 2.81
N LYS A 204 2.53 56.90 4.10
CA LYS A 204 2.59 55.55 4.67
C LYS A 204 1.51 55.39 5.73
N ALA A 205 0.80 54.27 5.70
CA ALA A 205 -0.16 53.88 6.72
C ALA A 205 0.06 52.44 7.16
N GLY A 206 -0.10 52.17 8.45
CA GLY A 206 -0.14 50.81 8.97
C GLY A 206 -1.50 50.18 8.73
N ILE A 207 -1.54 49.00 8.12
CA ILE A 207 -2.73 48.15 8.04
C ILE A 207 -2.53 46.97 8.99
N GLU A 208 -3.43 46.86 9.97
CA GLU A 208 -3.40 45.81 10.99
C GLU A 208 -4.62 44.90 10.81
N ALA A 209 -4.37 43.59 10.80
CA ALA A 209 -5.39 42.54 10.84
C ALA A 209 -5.34 41.85 12.20
N VAL A 210 -6.48 41.74 12.86
CA VAL A 210 -6.60 41.24 14.23
C VAL A 210 -7.60 40.10 14.28
N VAL A 211 -7.23 38.99 14.92
CA VAL A 211 -8.14 37.88 15.24
C VAL A 211 -8.14 37.63 16.74
N ARG A 212 -9.25 37.08 17.22
CA ARG A 212 -9.33 36.55 18.57
C ARG A 212 -9.52 35.04 18.51
N ASP A 213 -8.78 34.32 19.33
CA ASP A 213 -8.93 32.87 19.43
C ASP A 213 -10.04 32.49 20.42
N LYS A 214 -10.32 31.20 20.55
CA LYS A 214 -11.33 30.67 21.48
C LYS A 214 -10.89 30.76 22.94
N ALA A 215 -9.57 30.76 23.19
CA ALA A 215 -8.99 31.04 24.50
C ALA A 215 -9.16 32.51 24.96
N GLY A 216 -9.52 33.40 24.03
CA GLY A 216 -9.77 34.82 24.27
C GLY A 216 -8.54 35.71 24.09
N GLU A 217 -7.42 35.17 23.61
CA GLU A 217 -6.21 35.91 23.27
C GLU A 217 -6.36 36.59 21.91
N THR A 218 -5.64 37.69 21.73
CA THR A 218 -5.68 38.51 20.51
C THR A 218 -4.37 38.34 19.76
N HIS A 219 -4.47 38.00 18.48
CA HIS A 219 -3.34 37.83 17.57
C HIS A 219 -3.46 38.85 16.46
N SER A 220 -2.36 39.52 16.11
CA SER A 220 -2.38 40.50 15.03
C SER A 220 -1.18 40.38 14.09
N ALA A 221 -1.41 40.77 12.85
CA ALA A 221 -0.39 40.94 11.83
C ALA A 221 -0.49 42.36 11.26
N MET A 222 0.65 42.98 10.97
CA MET A 222 0.70 44.36 10.51
C MET A 222 1.63 44.51 9.32
N ILE A 223 1.18 45.29 8.34
CA ILE A 223 1.97 45.77 7.21
C ILE A 223 1.94 47.29 7.16
N ILE A 224 2.95 47.90 6.55
CA ILE A 224 2.99 49.34 6.26
C ILE A 224 2.77 49.50 4.77
N VAL A 225 1.62 50.06 4.37
CA VAL A 225 1.36 50.37 2.97
C VAL A 225 1.96 51.74 2.62
N ASP A 226 2.81 51.79 1.60
CA ASP A 226 3.29 53.02 0.99
C ASP A 226 2.45 53.31 -0.27
N THR A 227 1.66 54.37 -0.21
CA THR A 227 0.79 54.82 -1.30
C THR A 227 1.49 55.85 -2.19
N THR A 228 2.77 56.15 -1.95
CA THR A 228 3.55 57.10 -2.76
C THR A 228 3.63 56.62 -4.20
N GLY A 229 3.05 57.40 -5.12
CA GLY A 229 2.97 57.06 -6.54
C GLY A 229 1.78 56.16 -6.92
N ALA A 230 0.86 55.86 -6.00
CA ALA A 230 -0.45 55.30 -6.36
C ALA A 230 -1.21 56.29 -7.27
N VAL A 231 -1.95 55.76 -8.24
CA VAL A 231 -2.60 56.57 -9.27
C VAL A 231 -4.07 56.82 -8.94
N ALA A 232 -4.84 55.74 -8.76
CA ALA A 232 -6.27 55.78 -8.55
C ALA A 232 -6.68 55.22 -7.19
N LYS A 233 -7.70 55.82 -6.57
CA LYS A 233 -8.28 55.40 -5.29
C LYS A 233 -9.00 54.05 -5.42
N SER A 234 -9.80 53.88 -6.47
CA SER A 234 -10.50 52.62 -6.80
C SER A 234 -10.60 52.46 -8.31
N SER A 235 -10.79 51.23 -8.78
CA SER A 235 -11.02 50.90 -10.19
C SER A 235 -12.41 51.33 -10.68
N THR A 236 -13.40 51.44 -9.79
CA THR A 236 -14.77 51.82 -10.14
C THR A 236 -15.31 52.83 -9.14
N ILE A 237 -15.97 53.88 -9.65
CA ILE A 237 -16.60 54.93 -8.84
C ILE A 237 -18.05 55.08 -9.25
N TYR A 238 -18.94 55.08 -8.27
CA TYR A 238 -20.38 55.23 -8.46
C TYR A 238 -20.83 56.60 -7.98
N THR A 239 -21.56 57.33 -8.83
CA THR A 239 -22.03 58.68 -8.53
C THR A 239 -23.36 59.02 -9.21
N ALA A 240 -24.19 59.83 -8.55
CA ALA A 240 -25.33 60.49 -9.17
C ALA A 240 -24.95 61.85 -9.79
N GLU A 241 -23.76 62.38 -9.47
CA GLU A 241 -23.28 63.68 -9.91
C GLU A 241 -22.91 63.70 -11.41
N GLU A 242 -22.75 64.92 -11.94
CA GLU A 242 -22.26 65.12 -13.29
C GLU A 242 -20.76 64.83 -13.43
N VAL A 243 -20.44 63.83 -14.25
CA VAL A 243 -19.05 63.38 -14.45
C VAL A 243 -18.35 64.23 -15.51
N THR A 244 -17.39 65.06 -15.06
CA THR A 244 -16.46 65.81 -15.91
C THR A 244 -15.02 65.32 -15.72
N LEU A 245 -14.08 65.65 -16.62
CA LEU A 245 -12.67 65.24 -16.45
C LEU A 245 -12.05 65.77 -15.15
N SER A 246 -12.38 67.01 -14.77
CA SER A 246 -11.98 67.58 -13.49
C SER A 246 -12.59 66.81 -12.33
N TRP A 247 -13.88 66.47 -12.41
CA TRP A 247 -14.54 65.67 -11.38
C TRP A 247 -13.86 64.32 -11.19
N VAL A 248 -13.54 63.62 -12.30
CA VAL A 248 -12.83 62.33 -12.25
C VAL A 248 -11.46 62.52 -11.61
N ARG A 249 -10.73 63.58 -11.94
CA ARG A 249 -9.43 63.86 -11.34
C ARG A 249 -9.53 64.04 -9.83
N GLU A 250 -10.47 64.85 -9.33
CA GLU A 250 -10.62 65.11 -7.90
C GLU A 250 -11.10 63.86 -7.11
N ASN A 251 -12.03 63.10 -7.70
CA ASN A 251 -12.68 61.99 -7.01
C ASN A 251 -11.97 60.65 -7.18
N ALA A 252 -11.27 60.43 -8.29
CA ALA A 252 -10.60 59.17 -8.59
C ALA A 252 -9.10 59.17 -8.32
N ALA A 253 -8.40 60.29 -8.52
CA ALA A 253 -6.95 60.32 -8.36
C ALA A 253 -6.57 60.33 -6.87
N VAL A 254 -5.49 59.62 -6.52
CA VAL A 254 -4.88 59.68 -5.18
C VAL A 254 -4.24 61.04 -4.93
N ASN A 255 -3.57 61.59 -5.94
CA ASN A 255 -3.05 62.96 -5.94
C ASN A 255 -3.54 63.73 -7.18
N PRO A 256 -4.63 64.50 -7.07
CA PRO A 256 -5.20 65.27 -8.18
C PRO A 256 -4.25 66.33 -8.77
N GLU A 257 -3.31 66.87 -7.99
CA GLU A 257 -2.42 67.97 -8.42
C GLU A 257 -1.43 67.53 -9.51
N VAL A 258 -1.05 66.25 -9.50
CA VAL A 258 -0.07 65.67 -10.44
C VAL A 258 -0.70 64.65 -11.39
N THR A 259 -2.03 64.53 -11.44
CA THR A 259 -2.71 63.53 -12.28
C THR A 259 -3.46 64.18 -13.45
N GLU A 260 -3.17 63.71 -14.66
CA GLU A 260 -3.93 64.02 -15.86
C GLU A 260 -4.98 62.93 -16.11
N VAL A 261 -6.14 63.34 -16.64
CA VAL A 261 -7.25 62.43 -16.93
C VAL A 261 -7.57 62.47 -18.42
N LYS A 262 -7.64 61.30 -19.05
CA LYS A 262 -8.07 61.13 -20.43
C LYS A 262 -9.30 60.24 -20.49
N TYR A 263 -10.37 60.72 -21.12
CA TYR A 263 -11.52 59.88 -21.42
C TYR A 263 -11.17 58.82 -22.48
N LEU A 264 -11.58 57.58 -22.23
CA LEU A 264 -11.45 56.47 -23.17
C LEU A 264 -12.78 56.26 -23.90
N ALA A 265 -13.65 55.41 -23.34
CA ALA A 265 -14.99 55.11 -23.85
C ALA A 265 -15.85 54.50 -22.73
N GLU A 266 -17.18 54.57 -22.88
CA GLU A 266 -18.15 53.87 -22.00
C GLU A 266 -17.96 54.19 -20.50
N GLY A 267 -17.68 55.45 -20.17
CA GLY A 267 -17.46 55.85 -18.77
C GLY A 267 -16.09 55.48 -18.20
N ARG A 268 -15.15 54.97 -19.02
CA ARG A 268 -13.78 54.65 -18.61
C ARG A 268 -12.82 55.80 -18.87
N TYR A 269 -11.90 56.02 -17.94
CA TYR A 269 -10.92 57.10 -17.94
C TYR A 269 -9.54 56.54 -17.62
N LEU A 270 -8.52 57.03 -18.31
CA LEU A 270 -7.11 56.78 -17.99
C LEU A 270 -6.59 57.94 -17.13
N LEU A 271 -6.15 57.62 -15.92
CA LEU A 271 -5.42 58.54 -15.06
C LEU A 271 -3.93 58.30 -15.29
N THR A 272 -3.17 59.37 -15.53
CA THR A 272 -1.72 59.31 -15.69
C THR A 272 -1.06 60.36 -14.81
N ARG A 273 -0.11 59.92 -14.00
CA ARG A 273 0.71 60.80 -13.18
C ARG A 273 1.76 61.50 -14.03
N THR A 274 1.93 62.80 -13.80
CA THR A 274 2.89 63.65 -14.51
C THR A 274 4.31 63.56 -13.95
N ASP A 275 4.46 63.08 -12.71
CA ASP A 275 5.73 63.04 -11.99
C ASP A 275 6.50 61.72 -12.15
N ASN A 276 5.81 60.63 -12.50
CA ASN A 276 6.41 59.30 -12.66
C ASN A 276 5.82 58.46 -13.82
N GLU A 277 4.92 59.03 -14.63
CA GLU A 277 4.26 58.40 -15.77
C GLU A 277 3.42 57.15 -15.43
N ALA A 278 3.20 56.84 -14.14
CA ALA A 278 2.34 55.73 -13.74
C ALA A 278 0.89 56.02 -14.13
N SER A 279 0.19 54.99 -14.61
CA SER A 279 -1.19 55.13 -15.06
C SER A 279 -2.10 54.02 -14.54
N ALA A 280 -3.38 54.33 -14.40
CA ALA A 280 -4.43 53.41 -14.01
C ALA A 280 -5.74 53.77 -14.72
N GLU A 281 -6.48 52.74 -15.14
CA GLU A 281 -7.81 52.91 -15.71
C GLU A 281 -8.87 52.90 -14.60
N VAL A 282 -9.84 53.82 -14.68
CA VAL A 282 -10.96 53.94 -13.74
C VAL A 282 -12.27 53.99 -14.53
N SER A 283 -13.24 53.19 -14.09
CA SER A 283 -14.62 53.23 -14.57
C SER A 283 -15.46 54.14 -13.67
N VAL A 284 -16.28 55.01 -14.26
CA VAL A 284 -17.25 55.82 -13.52
C VAL A 284 -18.65 55.46 -13.98
N GLU A 285 -19.43 54.92 -13.05
CA GLU A 285 -20.80 54.47 -13.27
C GLU A 285 -21.78 55.51 -12.72
N ARG A 286 -22.70 55.96 -13.59
CA ARG A 286 -23.80 56.86 -13.22
C ARG A 286 -24.90 56.03 -12.56
N CYS A 287 -25.29 56.44 -11.36
CA CYS A 287 -26.35 55.83 -10.58
C CYS A 287 -27.46 56.82 -10.27
N GLU A 288 -28.62 56.33 -9.87
CA GLU A 288 -29.70 57.16 -9.33
C GLU A 288 -29.50 57.42 -7.83
N ALA A 289 -29.97 58.57 -7.34
CA ALA A 289 -29.99 58.84 -5.90
C ALA A 289 -30.90 57.81 -5.20
N GLY A 290 -30.43 57.22 -4.11
CA GLY A 290 -31.06 56.12 -3.40
C GLY A 290 -30.75 54.72 -3.98
N GLU A 291 -29.96 54.62 -5.05
CA GLU A 291 -29.54 53.33 -5.61
C GLU A 291 -28.59 52.59 -4.66
N ILE A 292 -28.76 51.26 -4.55
CA ILE A 292 -27.88 50.39 -3.78
C ILE A 292 -26.73 49.92 -4.66
N VAL A 293 -25.51 50.22 -4.23
CA VAL A 293 -24.29 49.69 -4.83
C VAL A 293 -23.62 48.75 -3.84
N VAL A 294 -23.30 47.53 -4.30
CA VAL A 294 -22.51 46.57 -3.54
C VAL A 294 -21.07 46.73 -4.00
N LEU A 295 -20.20 47.15 -3.09
CA LEU A 295 -18.79 47.35 -3.37
C LEU A 295 -18.06 46.01 -3.17
N ASN A 296 -17.22 45.65 -4.13
CA ASN A 296 -16.38 44.44 -4.09
C ASN A 296 -17.16 43.19 -3.63
N PRO A 297 -18.28 42.83 -4.30
CA PRO A 297 -19.05 41.66 -3.92
C PRO A 297 -18.14 40.42 -3.93
N PRO A 298 -18.19 39.56 -2.89
CA PRO A 298 -17.35 38.37 -2.87
C PRO A 298 -17.77 37.43 -3.99
N GLU A 299 -16.81 36.83 -4.70
CA GLU A 299 -17.11 35.75 -5.66
C GLU A 299 -17.18 34.40 -4.97
N VAL A 300 -16.27 34.19 -4.00
CA VAL A 300 -16.14 32.97 -3.21
C VAL A 300 -15.97 33.32 -1.74
N LEU A 301 -16.68 32.61 -0.87
CA LEU A 301 -16.50 32.61 0.58
C LEU A 301 -16.24 31.19 1.09
N TYR A 302 -15.67 31.06 2.28
CA TYR A 302 -15.28 29.78 2.84
C TYR A 302 -15.94 29.54 4.19
N THR A 303 -16.42 28.32 4.43
CA THR A 303 -16.82 27.89 5.78
C THR A 303 -15.61 27.96 6.71
N GLY A 304 -15.79 28.40 7.96
CA GLY A 304 -14.73 28.41 8.98
C GLY A 304 -13.65 29.49 8.82
N ASN A 305 -13.78 30.44 7.88
CA ASN A 305 -12.82 31.54 7.69
C ASN A 305 -13.23 32.84 8.44
N GLY A 306 -14.16 32.71 9.40
CA GLY A 306 -14.80 33.82 10.09
C GLY A 306 -15.82 34.57 9.22
N PRO A 307 -16.65 35.45 9.81
CA PRO A 307 -17.60 36.25 9.07
C PRO A 307 -16.91 37.17 8.04
N SER A 308 -17.53 37.30 6.87
CA SER A 308 -17.22 38.34 5.87
C SER A 308 -18.25 39.46 5.93
N HIS A 309 -18.08 40.55 5.20
CA HIS A 309 -19.04 41.66 5.19
C HIS A 309 -19.54 41.97 3.78
N LEU A 310 -20.83 42.25 3.64
CA LEU A 310 -21.36 42.85 2.43
C LEU A 310 -21.22 44.38 2.51
N VAL A 311 -20.21 44.93 1.84
CA VAL A 311 -19.99 46.38 1.84
C VAL A 311 -20.94 47.04 0.85
N THR A 312 -21.88 47.85 1.36
CA THR A 312 -22.88 48.52 0.52
C THR A 312 -22.75 50.03 0.64
N LYS A 313 -22.83 50.73 -0.50
CA LYS A 313 -22.93 52.17 -0.60
C LYS A 313 -24.32 52.54 -1.12
N ILE A 314 -25.03 53.40 -0.38
CA ILE A 314 -26.23 54.06 -0.88
C ILE A 314 -25.78 55.31 -1.63
N ILE A 315 -26.23 55.50 -2.86
CA ILE A 315 -25.88 56.67 -3.65
C ILE A 315 -26.67 57.85 -3.13
N GLU A 316 -25.98 58.81 -2.53
CA GLU A 316 -26.62 60.03 -2.00
C GLU A 316 -27.01 60.97 -3.14
N ALA A 317 -28.07 61.76 -2.91
CA ALA A 317 -28.44 62.82 -3.83
C ALA A 317 -27.33 63.89 -3.85
N PRO A 318 -27.04 64.52 -5.01
CA PRO A 318 -26.12 65.64 -5.05
C PRO A 318 -26.60 66.73 -4.08
N GLU A 319 -25.71 67.21 -3.21
CA GLU A 319 -26.03 68.30 -2.28
C GLU A 319 -26.54 69.50 -3.11
N THR A 320 -27.83 69.80 -3.01
CA THR A 320 -28.38 71.05 -3.50
C THR A 320 -28.07 72.11 -2.46
N ASP A 321 -27.44 73.21 -2.87
CA ASP A 321 -27.28 74.41 -2.03
C ASP A 321 -28.68 74.87 -1.58
N GLU A 322 -29.16 74.39 -0.43
CA GLU A 322 -30.37 74.91 0.19
C GLU A 322 -29.99 76.22 0.90
N ASP A 323 -30.63 77.29 0.42
CA ASP A 323 -30.54 78.65 0.94
C ASP A 323 -30.63 78.68 2.48
N GLU A 324 -29.65 79.34 3.10
CA GLU A 324 -29.70 79.82 4.48
C GLU A 324 -30.92 80.75 4.67
N SER A 325 -32.09 80.20 5.01
CA SER A 325 -33.12 80.99 5.68
C SER A 325 -34.09 80.17 6.53
N GLY A 326 -34.01 80.40 7.85
CA GLY A 326 -35.20 80.49 8.70
C GLY A 326 -35.69 79.21 9.37
N ASP A 327 -35.18 79.00 10.59
CA ASP A 327 -35.97 78.72 11.81
C ASP A 327 -37.18 77.76 11.70
N SER A 328 -36.99 76.50 12.12
CA SER A 328 -38.00 75.82 12.94
C SER A 328 -37.40 74.66 13.74
N ASP A 329 -37.57 74.75 15.05
CA ASP A 329 -37.51 73.64 16.00
C ASP A 329 -38.63 72.63 15.67
N ASP A 330 -38.34 71.59 14.89
CA ASP A 330 -39.04 70.30 14.99
C ASP A 330 -38.14 69.16 14.48
N LYS A 331 -37.24 68.68 15.35
CA LYS A 331 -36.53 67.42 15.10
C LYS A 331 -37.44 66.26 15.50
N THR A 332 -38.37 65.88 14.63
CA THR A 332 -38.80 64.49 14.59
C THR A 332 -37.61 63.67 14.12
N ASP A 333 -37.18 62.72 14.95
CA ASP A 333 -36.19 61.70 14.61
C ASP A 333 -36.66 60.95 13.35
N GLU A 334 -36.30 61.43 12.16
CA GLU A 334 -36.26 60.59 10.97
C GLU A 334 -35.22 59.52 11.26
N GLU A 335 -35.68 58.34 11.68
CA GLU A 335 -34.91 57.12 11.64
C GLU A 335 -34.37 57.01 10.21
N SER A 336 -33.09 57.38 10.02
CA SER A 336 -32.40 57.25 8.75
C SER A 336 -32.63 55.83 8.26
N LEU A 337 -33.34 55.65 7.13
CA LEU A 337 -33.54 54.34 6.54
C LEU A 337 -32.17 53.65 6.47
N LYS A 338 -32.07 52.43 6.98
CA LYS A 338 -30.87 51.60 6.88
C LYS A 338 -31.10 50.51 5.84
N PRO A 339 -30.05 50.08 5.11
CA PRO A 339 -30.16 48.91 4.26
C PRO A 339 -30.56 47.68 5.09
N VAL A 340 -31.47 46.87 4.55
CA VAL A 340 -31.92 45.60 5.15
C VAL A 340 -31.33 44.44 4.36
N TYR A 341 -30.63 43.55 5.05
CA TYR A 341 -29.99 42.37 4.47
C TYR A 341 -30.82 41.13 4.77
N SER A 342 -30.92 40.23 3.78
CA SER A 342 -31.59 38.94 3.92
C SER A 342 -30.91 37.89 3.06
N SER A 343 -30.89 36.64 3.54
CA SER A 343 -30.43 35.49 2.77
C SER A 343 -31.62 34.80 2.11
N GLU A 344 -31.55 34.64 0.80
CA GLU A 344 -32.51 33.82 0.02
C GLU A 344 -32.11 32.33 0.07
N THR A 345 -30.94 32.02 0.64
CA THR A 345 -30.37 30.66 0.76
C THR A 345 -29.88 30.39 2.19
N PRO A 346 -30.78 30.41 3.20
CA PRO A 346 -30.40 30.42 4.62
C PRO A 346 -29.68 29.14 5.09
N ASP A 347 -29.80 28.03 4.36
CA ASP A 347 -29.06 26.79 4.66
C ASP A 347 -27.57 26.86 4.26
N ILE A 348 -27.21 27.77 3.36
CA ILE A 348 -25.87 27.94 2.79
C ILE A 348 -25.17 29.12 3.46
N VAL A 349 -25.89 30.23 3.67
CA VAL A 349 -25.33 31.46 4.22
C VAL A 349 -26.35 32.20 5.08
N SER A 350 -25.91 32.74 6.22
CA SER A 350 -26.68 33.70 7.01
C SER A 350 -26.08 35.10 6.91
N VAL A 351 -26.92 36.12 7.08
CA VAL A 351 -26.50 37.53 7.09
C VAL A 351 -27.16 38.26 8.27
N THR A 352 -26.41 39.12 8.97
CA THR A 352 -26.94 39.96 10.06
C THR A 352 -27.50 41.29 9.55
N GLU A 353 -28.15 42.05 10.44
CA GLU A 353 -28.66 43.40 10.14
C GLU A 353 -27.56 44.39 9.72
N ASP A 354 -26.31 44.18 10.16
CA ASP A 354 -25.15 45.00 9.80
C ASP A 354 -24.40 44.49 8.56
N GLY A 355 -25.00 43.54 7.81
CA GLY A 355 -24.41 42.99 6.59
C GLY A 355 -23.27 42.00 6.82
N VAL A 356 -23.13 41.45 8.03
CA VAL A 356 -22.14 40.41 8.36
C VAL A 356 -22.60 39.08 7.78
N ILE A 357 -21.81 38.48 6.90
CA ILE A 357 -22.07 37.23 6.20
C ILE A 357 -21.34 36.08 6.91
N LEU A 358 -22.08 35.03 7.27
CA LEU A 358 -21.52 33.79 7.81
C LEU A 358 -21.80 32.61 6.85
N PRO A 359 -20.78 32.07 6.18
CA PRO A 359 -20.91 30.88 5.35
C PRO A 359 -21.13 29.63 6.20
N LEU A 360 -22.20 28.89 5.94
CA LEU A 360 -22.63 27.73 6.74
C LEU A 360 -22.32 26.40 6.05
N LYS A 361 -22.60 26.30 4.75
CA LYS A 361 -22.42 25.07 3.97
C LYS A 361 -21.93 25.37 2.56
N PRO A 362 -21.16 24.47 1.92
CA PRO A 362 -20.77 24.63 0.53
C PRO A 362 -21.99 24.67 -0.41
N GLY A 363 -21.97 25.56 -1.40
CA GLY A 363 -23.07 25.72 -2.37
C GLY A 363 -23.13 27.11 -3.00
N GLN A 364 -24.12 27.33 -3.86
CA GLN A 364 -24.40 28.66 -4.42
C GLN A 364 -25.25 29.47 -3.44
N ALA A 365 -24.73 30.60 -2.98
CA ALA A 365 -25.39 31.52 -2.08
C ALA A 365 -26.02 32.69 -2.84
N LEU A 366 -27.16 33.17 -2.34
CA LEU A 366 -27.86 34.35 -2.83
C LEU A 366 -28.31 35.21 -1.65
N LEU A 367 -27.82 36.45 -1.62
CA LEU A 367 -28.22 37.49 -0.67
C LEU A 367 -29.02 38.58 -1.37
N ARG A 368 -29.94 39.19 -0.62
CA ARG A 368 -30.71 40.36 -1.04
C ARG A 368 -30.49 41.51 -0.06
N VAL A 369 -30.14 42.68 -0.61
CA VAL A 369 -30.08 43.95 0.11
C VAL A 369 -31.22 44.84 -0.37
N SER A 370 -31.99 45.41 0.54
CA SER A 370 -33.09 46.33 0.21
C SER A 370 -32.93 47.67 0.92
N TYR A 371 -33.31 48.76 0.27
CA TYR A 371 -33.28 50.13 0.78
C TYR A 371 -34.42 50.93 0.14
N GLY A 372 -35.39 51.38 0.94
CA GLY A 372 -36.65 51.91 0.41
C GLY A 372 -37.33 50.89 -0.50
N ASP A 373 -37.69 51.30 -1.72
CA ASP A 373 -38.28 50.43 -2.75
C ASP A 373 -37.22 49.72 -3.62
N SER A 374 -35.95 50.08 -3.49
CA SER A 374 -34.83 49.51 -4.25
C SER A 374 -34.31 48.23 -3.59
N PHE A 375 -33.87 47.26 -4.40
CA PHE A 375 -33.13 46.11 -3.89
C PHE A 375 -32.06 45.63 -4.88
N LYS A 376 -31.03 44.96 -4.37
CA LYS A 376 -29.97 44.32 -5.16
C LYS A 376 -29.73 42.91 -4.67
N GLN A 377 -29.53 41.99 -5.63
CA GLN A 377 -29.16 40.61 -5.33
C GLN A 377 -27.68 40.39 -5.59
N VAL A 378 -27.05 39.59 -4.72
CA VAL A 378 -25.63 39.25 -4.80
C VAL A 378 -25.53 37.74 -4.73
N SER A 379 -24.99 37.12 -5.78
CA SER A 379 -24.73 35.69 -5.86
C SER A 379 -23.24 35.40 -5.73
N PHE A 380 -22.89 34.37 -4.96
CA PHE A 380 -21.50 33.92 -4.79
C PHE A 380 -21.44 32.45 -4.42
N THR A 381 -20.26 31.85 -4.52
CA THR A 381 -20.05 30.45 -4.16
C THR A 381 -19.53 30.34 -2.73
N VAL A 382 -20.11 29.46 -1.93
CA VAL A 382 -19.52 29.03 -0.66
C VAL A 382 -18.74 27.74 -0.91
N ARG A 383 -17.45 27.73 -0.55
CA ARG A 383 -16.56 26.57 -0.54
C ARG A 383 -16.31 26.14 0.91
N GLU A 384 -15.85 24.93 1.09
CA GLU A 384 -15.34 24.44 2.37
C GLU A 384 -13.89 24.86 2.54
N ARG A 385 -13.49 25.27 3.75
CA ARG A 385 -12.07 25.34 4.14
C ARG A 385 -11.80 24.25 5.16
N PRO A 386 -11.49 23.02 4.71
CA PRO A 386 -11.24 21.93 5.64
C PRO A 386 -9.93 22.16 6.39
N ALA A 387 -9.89 21.77 7.67
CA ALA A 387 -8.64 21.71 8.42
C ALA A 387 -7.71 20.59 7.90
N THR A 388 -8.27 19.60 7.20
CA THR A 388 -7.59 18.40 6.70
C THR A 388 -8.44 17.66 5.67
N PHE A 389 -7.81 16.90 4.78
CA PHE A 389 -8.43 15.88 3.95
C PHE A 389 -7.50 14.65 3.82
N ASN A 390 -8.02 13.54 3.30
CA ASN A 390 -7.27 12.32 3.00
C ASN A 390 -7.28 12.03 1.49
N LEU A 391 -6.25 11.35 0.99
CA LEU A 391 -6.24 10.80 -0.37
C LEU A 391 -6.94 9.43 -0.39
N ASP A 392 -7.36 8.97 -1.57
CA ASP A 392 -8.01 7.65 -1.73
C ASP A 392 -7.10 6.50 -1.30
N ILE A 393 -5.79 6.69 -1.48
CA ILE A 393 -4.74 5.79 -1.01
C ILE A 393 -3.82 6.59 -0.10
N GLN A 394 -3.52 6.03 1.06
CA GLN A 394 -2.66 6.60 2.08
C GLN A 394 -1.33 5.83 2.15
N SER A 395 -0.32 6.40 2.80
CA SER A 395 0.99 5.76 2.90
C SER A 395 0.96 4.43 3.68
N ALA A 396 0.01 4.25 4.58
CA ALA A 396 -0.23 2.98 5.24
C ALA A 396 -0.67 1.87 4.28
N ASP A 397 -1.29 2.18 3.14
CA ASP A 397 -1.62 1.20 2.09
C ASP A 397 -0.38 0.65 1.37
N ALA A 398 0.80 1.20 1.65
CA ALA A 398 2.08 0.72 1.14
C ALA A 398 2.80 -0.26 2.09
N ARG A 399 2.24 -0.55 3.28
CA ARG A 399 2.92 -1.24 4.39
C ARG A 399 2.38 -2.64 4.64
N LEU A 400 2.44 -3.47 3.61
CA LEU A 400 2.05 -4.88 3.67
C LEU A 400 3.21 -5.77 3.22
N GLY A 401 3.20 -7.03 3.65
CA GLY A 401 4.14 -8.04 3.23
C GLY A 401 5.39 -8.11 4.10
N ILE A 402 6.39 -8.87 3.66
CA ILE A 402 7.68 -8.92 4.35
C ILE A 402 8.51 -7.68 4.02
N GLN A 403 8.35 -7.14 2.80
CA GLN A 403 9.10 -5.94 2.39
C GLN A 403 8.51 -4.67 2.99
N MET A 404 7.24 -4.67 3.42
CA MET A 404 6.53 -3.49 3.93
C MET A 404 6.56 -2.32 2.93
N THR A 405 6.58 -2.66 1.64
CA THR A 405 6.63 -1.71 0.53
C THR A 405 5.70 -2.17 -0.59
N ARG A 406 4.97 -1.24 -1.19
CA ARG A 406 4.10 -1.52 -2.33
C ARG A 406 4.72 -1.06 -3.64
N VAL A 407 4.72 -1.96 -4.61
CA VAL A 407 5.13 -1.78 -5.99
C VAL A 407 3.89 -1.71 -6.88
N TRP A 408 3.96 -0.91 -7.94
CA TRP A 408 2.90 -0.74 -8.92
C TRP A 408 3.41 -1.19 -10.29
N GLY A 409 2.59 -1.95 -11.01
CA GLY A 409 2.85 -2.23 -12.42
C GLY A 409 2.82 -0.94 -13.23
N TYR A 410 3.47 -0.94 -14.39
CA TYR A 410 3.41 0.20 -15.31
C TYR A 410 2.03 0.34 -15.96
N TYR A 411 1.33 -0.78 -16.17
CA TYR A 411 0.01 -0.81 -16.79
C TYR A 411 -1.12 -1.13 -15.81
N TRP A 412 -2.31 -0.63 -16.12
CA TRP A 412 -3.62 -1.02 -15.57
C TRP A 412 -4.48 -1.56 -16.70
N LEU A 413 -5.54 -2.27 -16.33
CA LEU A 413 -6.56 -2.76 -17.26
C LEU A 413 -7.76 -1.83 -17.27
N THR A 414 -8.18 -1.42 -18.46
CA THR A 414 -9.47 -0.72 -18.65
C THR A 414 -10.64 -1.69 -18.45
N GLU A 415 -11.87 -1.15 -18.39
CA GLU A 415 -13.09 -1.99 -18.35
C GLU A 415 -13.22 -2.91 -19.58
N SER A 416 -12.65 -2.53 -20.73
CA SER A 416 -12.61 -3.36 -21.94
C SER A 416 -11.49 -4.41 -21.93
N GLY A 417 -10.61 -4.41 -20.92
CA GLY A 417 -9.45 -5.28 -20.82
C GLY A 417 -8.22 -4.81 -21.59
N GLU A 418 -8.20 -3.56 -22.05
CA GLU A 418 -7.03 -2.96 -22.72
C GLU A 418 -6.02 -2.43 -21.69
N LEU A 419 -4.73 -2.39 -22.06
CA LEU A 419 -3.68 -1.83 -21.20
C LEU A 419 -3.66 -0.30 -21.29
N THR A 420 -3.54 0.35 -20.15
CA THR A 420 -3.34 1.79 -20.03
C THR A 420 -2.28 2.10 -18.98
N SER A 421 -1.48 3.14 -19.16
CA SER A 421 -0.58 3.65 -18.11
C SER A 421 -1.24 4.73 -17.26
N SER A 422 -2.57 4.85 -17.34
CA SER A 422 -3.35 5.81 -16.58
C SER A 422 -4.03 5.20 -15.36
N TYR A 423 -4.13 5.98 -14.30
CA TYR A 423 -4.77 5.62 -13.04
C TYR A 423 -5.57 6.81 -12.48
N ASP A 424 -6.81 6.55 -12.11
CA ASP A 424 -7.65 7.55 -11.45
C ASP A 424 -7.30 7.64 -9.97
N PHE A 425 -7.01 8.86 -9.52
CA PHE A 425 -6.52 9.15 -8.17
C PHE A 425 -7.15 10.44 -7.64
N GLY A 426 -7.51 10.47 -6.36
CA GLY A 426 -8.22 11.61 -5.81
C GLY A 426 -8.20 11.70 -4.30
N ILE A 427 -9.26 12.32 -3.80
CA ILE A 427 -9.46 12.67 -2.41
C ILE A 427 -10.56 11.76 -1.87
N ALA A 428 -10.31 11.15 -0.72
CA ALA A 428 -11.24 10.24 -0.08
C ALA A 428 -12.62 10.90 0.10
N GLY A 429 -13.66 10.24 -0.44
CA GLY A 429 -15.04 10.69 -0.37
C GLY A 429 -15.46 11.66 -1.48
N ASP A 430 -14.58 11.92 -2.47
CA ASP A 430 -14.91 12.54 -3.77
C ASP A 430 -15.70 13.87 -3.68
N LYS A 431 -15.45 14.67 -2.64
CA LYS A 431 -16.16 15.95 -2.44
C LYS A 431 -15.51 17.07 -3.24
N ASN A 432 -16.26 17.68 -4.14
CA ASN A 432 -15.93 19.00 -4.71
C ASN A 432 -16.43 20.13 -3.81
N SER A 433 -16.25 20.02 -2.49
CA SER A 433 -16.60 21.09 -1.55
C SER A 433 -15.48 22.13 -1.40
N PHE A 434 -14.24 21.75 -1.65
CA PHE A 434 -13.04 22.61 -1.59
C PHE A 434 -12.15 22.38 -2.82
N ASP A 435 -11.18 23.26 -3.03
CA ASP A 435 -10.25 23.22 -4.16
C ASP A 435 -8.87 22.70 -3.74
N VAL A 436 -8.22 21.93 -4.61
CA VAL A 436 -6.82 21.54 -4.44
C VAL A 436 -5.99 21.84 -5.69
N ASN A 437 -4.71 22.14 -5.46
CA ASN A 437 -3.71 22.11 -6.51
C ASN A 437 -2.96 20.78 -6.47
N TRP A 438 -2.81 20.15 -7.63
CA TRP A 438 -2.12 18.88 -7.79
C TRP A 438 -0.72 19.11 -8.34
N SER A 439 0.25 18.35 -7.86
CA SER A 439 1.61 18.31 -8.39
C SER A 439 2.15 16.89 -8.38
N VAL A 440 3.14 16.63 -9.24
CA VAL A 440 3.80 15.34 -9.39
C VAL A 440 5.30 15.57 -9.32
N SER A 441 6.02 14.68 -8.64
CA SER A 441 7.48 14.74 -8.56
C SER A 441 8.16 14.55 -9.92
N GLU A 442 9.24 15.28 -10.13
CA GLU A 442 10.15 15.09 -11.27
C GLU A 442 11.28 14.12 -10.91
N GLY A 443 11.94 13.61 -11.96
CA GLY A 443 13.19 12.89 -11.84
C GLY A 443 14.32 13.76 -11.30
N ALA A 444 15.41 13.13 -10.84
CA ALA A 444 16.59 13.84 -10.31
C ALA A 444 17.23 14.85 -11.29
N ASP A 445 16.95 14.68 -12.57
CA ASP A 445 17.38 15.47 -13.72
C ASP A 445 16.31 16.47 -14.22
N GLY A 446 15.17 16.59 -13.53
CA GLY A 446 14.02 17.40 -13.94
C GLY A 446 13.14 16.74 -15.01
N GLU A 447 13.36 15.45 -15.29
CA GLU A 447 12.53 14.70 -16.24
C GLU A 447 11.13 14.45 -15.67
N ALA A 448 10.08 14.70 -16.46
CA ALA A 448 8.72 14.36 -16.05
C ALA A 448 8.57 12.84 -15.92
N LEU A 449 8.00 12.38 -14.81
CA LEU A 449 7.72 10.95 -14.54
C LEU A 449 6.26 10.59 -14.78
N ALA A 450 5.35 11.52 -14.54
CA ALA A 450 3.94 11.36 -14.88
C ALA A 450 3.33 12.72 -15.25
N THR A 451 2.18 12.65 -15.90
CA THR A 451 1.31 13.80 -16.19
C THR A 451 -0.05 13.55 -15.58
N PHE A 452 -0.89 14.59 -15.48
CA PHE A 452 -2.25 14.42 -15.00
C PHE A 452 -3.21 15.40 -15.67
N VAL A 453 -4.47 15.01 -15.70
CA VAL A 453 -5.60 15.87 -16.07
C VAL A 453 -6.66 15.81 -14.98
N ARG A 454 -7.33 16.93 -14.71
CA ARG A 454 -8.49 16.91 -13.80
C ARG A 454 -9.63 16.10 -14.42
N ARG A 455 -10.28 15.26 -13.61
CA ARG A 455 -11.45 14.51 -14.05
C ARG A 455 -12.64 15.46 -14.23
N ASN A 456 -13.49 15.15 -15.19
CA ASN A 456 -14.72 15.92 -15.47
C ASN A 456 -15.97 15.16 -14.97
N ASP A 457 -15.91 14.70 -13.73
CA ASP A 457 -16.93 13.88 -13.06
C ASP A 457 -17.58 14.61 -11.86
N GLY A 458 -17.23 15.88 -11.66
CA GLY A 458 -17.71 16.68 -10.53
C GLY A 458 -16.93 16.48 -9.24
N THR A 459 -15.79 15.78 -9.27
CA THR A 459 -14.86 15.59 -8.15
C THR A 459 -13.62 16.50 -8.26
N GLN A 460 -12.74 16.47 -7.27
CA GLN A 460 -11.40 17.10 -7.33
C GLN A 460 -10.31 16.11 -7.78
N GLY A 461 -10.69 14.90 -8.19
CA GLY A 461 -9.77 13.86 -8.62
C GLY A 461 -9.08 14.16 -9.95
N ILE A 462 -8.01 13.42 -10.21
CA ILE A 462 -7.19 13.48 -11.41
C ILE A 462 -7.07 12.10 -12.05
N THR A 463 -6.90 12.08 -13.36
CA THR A 463 -6.38 10.90 -14.07
C THR A 463 -4.88 11.13 -14.25
N LEU A 464 -4.08 10.36 -13.51
CA LEU A 464 -2.63 10.30 -13.67
C LEU A 464 -2.29 9.45 -14.88
N THR A 465 -1.27 9.83 -15.64
CA THR A 465 -0.70 9.03 -16.72
C THR A 465 0.81 8.92 -16.49
N PHE A 466 1.26 7.72 -16.15
CA PHE A 466 2.68 7.42 -15.94
C PHE A 466 3.41 7.39 -17.30
N LEU A 467 4.59 8.02 -17.33
CA LEU A 467 5.49 8.03 -18.47
C LEU A 467 6.50 6.89 -18.36
N GLU A 468 7.09 6.45 -19.47
CA GLU A 468 8.09 5.36 -19.44
C GLU A 468 9.32 5.71 -18.59
N SER A 469 9.65 6.99 -18.45
CA SER A 469 10.69 7.50 -17.55
C SER A 469 10.45 7.17 -16.08
N ALA A 470 9.22 6.84 -15.67
CA ALA A 470 8.88 6.42 -14.30
C ALA A 470 9.23 4.97 -13.99
N ILE A 471 9.45 4.11 -15.00
CA ILE A 471 9.71 2.68 -14.81
C ILE A 471 10.92 2.47 -13.89
N GLY A 472 10.73 1.72 -12.81
CA GLY A 472 11.76 1.49 -11.79
C GLY A 472 12.02 2.67 -10.84
N ARG A 473 11.19 3.73 -10.87
CA ARG A 473 11.34 4.93 -10.03
C ARG A 473 10.09 5.16 -9.16
N SER A 474 10.25 6.03 -8.17
CA SER A 474 9.17 6.49 -7.32
C SER A 474 8.55 7.78 -7.87
N VAL A 475 7.22 7.81 -7.97
CA VAL A 475 6.44 8.98 -8.40
C VAL A 475 5.59 9.45 -7.22
N THR A 476 5.88 10.64 -6.71
CA THR A 476 5.11 11.24 -5.61
C THR A 476 4.09 12.22 -6.16
N VAL A 477 2.83 11.98 -5.86
CA VAL A 477 1.70 12.86 -6.23
C VAL A 477 1.28 13.62 -4.98
N THR A 478 1.10 14.92 -5.09
CA THR A 478 0.77 15.80 -3.96
C THR A 478 -0.45 16.66 -4.27
N ALA A 479 -1.42 16.68 -3.36
CA ALA A 479 -2.53 17.63 -3.34
C ALA A 479 -2.32 18.67 -2.23
N VAL A 480 -2.49 19.95 -2.55
CA VAL A 480 -2.42 21.07 -1.60
C VAL A 480 -3.74 21.82 -1.61
N LEU A 481 -4.33 22.08 -0.43
CA LEU A 481 -5.56 22.86 -0.33
C LEU A 481 -5.35 24.27 -0.91
N VAL A 482 -6.33 24.77 -1.66
CA VAL A 482 -6.33 26.13 -2.20
C VAL A 482 -7.46 26.95 -1.56
N VAL A 483 -7.11 28.11 -1.02
CA VAL A 483 -8.04 29.09 -0.45
C VAL A 483 -7.67 30.47 -0.98
N ASP A 484 -8.63 31.20 -1.55
CA ASP A 484 -8.42 32.52 -2.16
C ASP A 484 -7.28 32.52 -3.20
N ASN A 485 -7.20 31.47 -4.03
CA ASN A 485 -6.09 31.23 -4.98
C ASN A 485 -4.70 31.06 -4.35
N ARG A 486 -4.63 30.74 -3.05
CA ARG A 486 -3.38 30.51 -2.32
C ARG A 486 -3.29 29.06 -1.85
N GLU A 487 -2.11 28.48 -1.99
CA GLU A 487 -1.81 27.15 -1.45
C GLU A 487 -1.62 27.19 0.07
N ILE A 488 -2.44 26.44 0.78
CA ILE A 488 -2.34 26.26 2.23
C ILE A 488 -1.42 25.06 2.50
N ASN A 489 -0.11 25.32 2.51
CA ASN A 489 0.92 24.29 2.64
C ASN A 489 0.86 23.45 3.94
N SER A 490 0.19 23.95 4.97
CA SER A 490 -0.09 23.20 6.20
C SER A 490 -1.14 22.11 6.01
N VAL A 491 -1.92 22.15 4.92
CA VAL A 491 -2.96 21.20 4.55
C VAL A 491 -2.65 20.61 3.16
N LYS A 492 -1.66 19.69 3.15
CA LYS A 492 -1.24 18.95 1.95
C LYS A 492 -1.15 17.45 2.20
N ARG A 493 -1.40 16.64 1.17
CA ARG A 493 -1.24 15.18 1.22
C ARG A 493 -0.44 14.70 0.04
N SER A 494 0.36 13.67 0.26
CA SER A 494 1.14 13.03 -0.78
C SER A 494 1.04 11.52 -0.69
N PHE A 495 1.14 10.86 -1.83
CA PHE A 495 1.32 9.42 -1.93
C PHE A 495 2.41 9.11 -2.97
N THR A 496 3.21 8.09 -2.70
CA THR A 496 4.34 7.69 -3.55
C THR A 496 4.08 6.34 -4.20
N PHE A 497 4.02 6.33 -5.53
CA PHE A 497 3.93 5.13 -6.35
C PHE A 497 5.34 4.63 -6.68
N ASN A 498 5.72 3.44 -6.23
CA ASN A 498 6.97 2.80 -6.66
C ASN A 498 6.69 1.96 -7.90
N ILE A 499 7.06 2.45 -9.08
CA ILE A 499 6.78 1.77 -10.35
C ILE A 499 7.77 0.63 -10.55
N ASN A 500 7.26 -0.53 -10.95
CA ASN A 500 8.04 -1.74 -11.18
C ASN A 500 9.13 -1.47 -12.24
N PRO A 501 10.36 -1.99 -12.07
CA PRO A 501 11.43 -1.83 -13.05
C PRO A 501 11.17 -2.57 -14.38
N LYS A 502 10.25 -3.54 -14.42
CA LYS A 502 9.82 -4.20 -15.66
C LYS A 502 8.62 -3.47 -16.26
N LYS A 503 8.77 -3.01 -17.51
CA LYS A 503 7.71 -2.33 -18.26
C LYS A 503 6.49 -3.23 -18.44
N GLU A 504 6.72 -4.50 -18.71
CA GLU A 504 5.72 -5.54 -18.93
C GLU A 504 5.10 -5.99 -17.60
N SER A 505 4.57 -5.05 -16.82
CA SER A 505 3.95 -5.31 -15.51
C SER A 505 2.56 -4.70 -15.44
N VAL A 506 1.58 -5.48 -14.97
CA VAL A 506 0.16 -5.10 -14.97
C VAL A 506 -0.41 -5.17 -13.56
N ASN A 507 -0.99 -4.07 -13.11
CA ASN A 507 -1.74 -4.00 -11.86
C ASN A 507 -3.04 -4.80 -11.97
N VAL A 508 -3.24 -5.74 -11.05
CA VAL A 508 -4.47 -6.55 -10.99
C VAL A 508 -5.09 -6.46 -9.61
N TYR A 509 -6.41 -6.59 -9.60
CA TYR A 509 -7.24 -6.49 -8.41
C TYR A 509 -8.02 -7.78 -8.19
N ASN A 510 -8.33 -8.57 -9.20
CA ASN A 510 -9.13 -9.78 -9.00
C ASN A 510 -8.60 -10.98 -9.80
N PHE A 511 -9.14 -12.14 -9.49
CA PHE A 511 -8.70 -13.40 -10.10
C PHE A 511 -8.93 -13.44 -11.61
N ALA A 512 -10.01 -12.84 -12.12
CA ALA A 512 -10.25 -12.76 -13.56
C ALA A 512 -9.15 -11.96 -14.28
N GLN A 513 -8.67 -10.87 -13.69
CA GLN A 513 -7.55 -10.09 -14.22
C GLN A 513 -6.23 -10.86 -14.15
N VAL A 514 -5.96 -11.60 -13.06
CA VAL A 514 -4.80 -12.51 -12.98
C VAL A 514 -4.83 -13.52 -14.12
N ALA A 515 -5.97 -14.20 -14.31
CA ALA A 515 -6.13 -15.17 -15.38
C ALA A 515 -5.96 -14.53 -16.76
N MET A 516 -6.47 -13.31 -16.97
CA MET A 516 -6.35 -12.60 -18.25
C MET A 516 -4.90 -12.22 -18.59
N VAL A 517 -4.12 -11.79 -17.60
CA VAL A 517 -2.71 -11.41 -17.80
C VAL A 517 -1.82 -12.65 -17.97
N LEU A 518 -2.03 -13.68 -17.14
CA LEU A 518 -1.13 -14.83 -17.09
C LEU A 518 -1.49 -15.95 -18.08
N SER A 519 -2.75 -16.07 -18.52
CA SER A 519 -3.20 -17.17 -19.38
C SER A 519 -3.29 -16.78 -20.86
N LYS A 520 -3.31 -17.81 -21.73
CA LYS A 520 -3.31 -17.67 -23.20
C LYS A 520 -4.69 -17.36 -23.80
N ASP A 521 -5.78 -17.42 -23.04
CA ASP A 521 -7.09 -17.73 -23.62
C ASP A 521 -7.53 -16.72 -24.71
N GLU A 522 -7.51 -17.16 -25.98
CA GLU A 522 -7.74 -16.36 -27.20
C GLU A 522 -9.15 -15.74 -27.26
N LYS A 523 -10.03 -16.06 -26.31
CA LYS A 523 -11.48 -15.77 -26.37
C LYS A 523 -11.93 -14.53 -25.61
N TRP A 524 -11.03 -13.73 -25.07
CA TRP A 524 -11.38 -12.43 -24.50
C TRP A 524 -10.55 -11.32 -25.18
N GLY A 525 -11.23 -10.46 -25.93
CA GLY A 525 -10.66 -9.15 -26.32
C GLY A 525 -9.84 -9.07 -27.61
N GLY A 526 -9.80 -10.08 -28.49
CA GLY A 526 -9.42 -9.89 -29.90
C GLY A 526 -8.02 -9.31 -30.19
N GLY A 527 -7.05 -9.43 -29.28
CA GLY A 527 -5.67 -8.98 -29.44
C GLY A 527 -4.66 -10.06 -29.06
N GLU A 528 -3.60 -10.22 -29.84
CA GLU A 528 -2.54 -11.20 -29.62
C GLU A 528 -1.53 -10.70 -28.55
N ARG A 529 -1.17 -11.57 -27.57
CA ARG A 529 0.09 -11.58 -26.76
C ARG A 529 0.15 -10.89 -25.35
N PHE A 530 -0.83 -11.07 -24.46
CA PHE A 530 -0.66 -10.66 -23.03
C PHE A 530 0.19 -11.62 -22.17
N SER A 531 0.34 -12.87 -22.61
CA SER A 531 0.80 -13.97 -21.75
C SER A 531 2.20 -13.87 -21.12
N CYS A 532 3.01 -12.85 -21.44
CA CYS A 532 4.39 -12.67 -20.94
C CYS A 532 4.55 -11.49 -19.98
N TYR A 533 3.45 -10.87 -19.53
CA TYR A 533 3.48 -9.77 -18.56
C TYR A 533 3.50 -10.29 -17.13
N ASP A 534 4.24 -9.60 -16.27
CA ASP A 534 4.25 -9.83 -14.83
C ASP A 534 2.96 -9.25 -14.21
N VAL A 535 2.38 -9.99 -13.27
CA VAL A 535 1.25 -9.53 -12.47
C VAL A 535 1.75 -8.75 -11.27
N VAL A 536 1.11 -7.62 -10.97
CA VAL A 536 1.32 -6.84 -9.74
C VAL A 536 0.01 -6.76 -8.99
N MET A 537 -0.12 -7.52 -7.89
CA MET A 537 -1.33 -7.57 -7.08
C MET A 537 -1.51 -6.28 -6.29
N GLN A 538 -2.72 -5.71 -6.35
CA GLN A 538 -3.11 -4.51 -5.63
C GLN A 538 -4.17 -4.77 -4.55
N GLN A 539 -4.59 -6.03 -4.39
CA GLN A 539 -5.43 -6.54 -3.29
C GLN A 539 -5.35 -8.07 -3.19
N ASN A 540 -5.99 -8.65 -2.17
CA ASN A 540 -6.13 -10.10 -2.03
C ASN A 540 -6.88 -10.70 -3.24
N ILE A 541 -6.38 -11.83 -3.75
CA ILE A 541 -6.92 -12.55 -4.89
C ILE A 541 -7.48 -13.89 -4.40
N TYR A 542 -8.74 -14.16 -4.71
CA TYR A 542 -9.40 -15.42 -4.39
C TYR A 542 -9.58 -16.23 -5.68
N ALA A 543 -8.85 -17.33 -5.80
CA ALA A 543 -8.86 -18.17 -6.98
C ALA A 543 -10.11 -19.03 -7.08
N GLU A 544 -10.71 -19.07 -8.27
CA GLU A 544 -11.90 -19.87 -8.58
C GLU A 544 -11.56 -21.18 -9.29
N HIS A 545 -10.44 -21.21 -10.02
CA HIS A 545 -9.92 -22.38 -10.73
C HIS A 545 -8.39 -22.32 -10.83
N VAL A 546 -7.77 -23.38 -11.37
CA VAL A 546 -6.33 -23.42 -11.63
C VAL A 546 -5.98 -22.55 -12.84
N VAL A 547 -4.96 -21.71 -12.70
CA VAL A 547 -4.31 -20.98 -13.81
C VAL A 547 -3.11 -21.78 -14.30
N ASP A 548 -3.20 -22.30 -15.52
CA ASP A 548 -2.14 -23.10 -16.15
C ASP A 548 -1.46 -22.32 -17.28
N ASN A 549 -0.24 -22.76 -17.64
CA ASN A 549 0.62 -22.17 -18.66
C ASN A 549 0.98 -20.70 -18.40
N ILE A 550 1.22 -20.37 -17.13
CA ILE A 550 1.71 -19.06 -16.69
C ILE A 550 3.03 -18.74 -17.41
N ARG A 551 3.23 -17.49 -17.82
CA ARG A 551 4.47 -17.06 -18.52
C ARG A 551 5.03 -15.72 -18.06
N GLY A 552 4.51 -15.19 -16.95
CA GLY A 552 4.98 -13.98 -16.26
C GLY A 552 5.20 -14.26 -14.77
N GLY A 553 6.02 -13.44 -14.12
CA GLY A 553 6.19 -13.40 -12.67
C GLY A 553 5.01 -12.75 -11.95
N ILE A 554 5.07 -12.73 -10.62
CA ILE A 554 4.05 -12.15 -9.75
C ILE A 554 4.72 -11.32 -8.65
N TYR A 555 4.29 -10.08 -8.51
CA TYR A 555 4.61 -9.19 -7.39
C TYR A 555 3.36 -9.05 -6.54
N GLY A 556 3.38 -9.59 -5.32
CA GLY A 556 2.20 -9.72 -4.47
C GLY A 556 1.94 -8.52 -3.57
N ASN A 557 2.94 -7.67 -3.31
CA ASN A 557 2.84 -6.57 -2.33
C ASN A 557 2.35 -7.01 -0.94
N GLY A 558 2.65 -8.25 -0.55
CA GLY A 558 2.20 -8.91 0.67
C GLY A 558 0.77 -9.45 0.64
N PHE A 559 -0.01 -9.17 -0.40
CA PHE A 559 -1.41 -9.62 -0.52
C PHE A 559 -1.52 -11.14 -0.58
N LEU A 560 -2.67 -11.62 -0.12
CA LEU A 560 -3.02 -13.04 -0.13
C LEU A 560 -3.50 -13.48 -1.51
N TYR A 561 -2.89 -14.53 -2.03
CA TYR A 561 -3.41 -15.36 -3.10
C TYR A 561 -4.02 -16.64 -2.49
N ASP A 562 -5.34 -16.74 -2.53
CA ASP A 562 -6.12 -17.75 -1.82
C ASP A 562 -6.75 -18.78 -2.76
N GLY A 563 -6.37 -20.04 -2.61
CA GLY A 563 -6.88 -21.16 -3.38
C GLY A 563 -8.11 -21.86 -2.81
N SER A 564 -8.62 -21.45 -1.65
CA SER A 564 -9.64 -22.22 -0.93
C SER A 564 -10.94 -22.41 -1.72
N GLY A 565 -11.24 -21.49 -2.66
CA GLY A 565 -12.41 -21.51 -3.52
C GLY A 565 -12.35 -22.51 -4.70
N VAL A 566 -11.17 -23.06 -5.02
CA VAL A 566 -11.01 -23.98 -6.16
C VAL A 566 -11.65 -25.35 -5.84
N PRO A 567 -12.64 -25.83 -6.62
CA PRO A 567 -13.39 -27.03 -6.28
C PRO A 567 -12.55 -28.30 -6.38
N GLU A 568 -12.69 -29.19 -5.39
CA GLU A 568 -12.17 -30.54 -5.46
C GLU A 568 -13.00 -31.36 -6.46
N SER A 569 -12.42 -31.67 -7.63
CA SER A 569 -13.05 -32.59 -8.57
C SER A 569 -12.10 -33.68 -9.05
N GLU A 570 -12.63 -34.88 -9.14
CA GLU A 570 -11.94 -36.03 -9.71
C GLU A 570 -11.59 -35.80 -11.20
N GLU A 571 -12.37 -34.96 -11.89
CA GLU A 571 -12.12 -34.53 -13.25
C GLU A 571 -10.89 -33.62 -13.37
N VAL A 572 -10.75 -32.59 -12.52
CA VAL A 572 -9.55 -31.73 -12.48
C VAL A 572 -8.31 -32.56 -12.13
N ARG A 573 -8.44 -33.46 -11.13
CA ARG A 573 -7.36 -34.39 -10.76
C ARG A 573 -6.93 -35.28 -11.94
N ARG A 574 -7.89 -35.74 -12.73
CA ARG A 574 -7.66 -36.61 -13.89
C ARG A 574 -7.06 -35.85 -15.08
N GLN A 575 -7.43 -34.59 -15.27
CA GLN A 575 -6.94 -33.74 -16.36
C GLN A 575 -5.53 -33.18 -16.09
N LEU A 576 -5.26 -32.73 -14.87
CA LEU A 576 -4.02 -32.03 -14.51
C LEU A 576 -3.01 -32.89 -13.74
N GLY A 577 -3.43 -34.08 -13.25
CA GLY A 577 -2.58 -34.98 -12.46
C GLY A 577 -2.49 -34.64 -10.97
N PHE A 578 -3.07 -33.52 -10.52
CA PHE A 578 -3.16 -33.11 -9.11
C PHE A 578 -4.38 -32.23 -8.85
N GLN A 579 -4.76 -32.05 -7.58
CA GLN A 579 -5.97 -31.31 -7.16
C GLN A 579 -5.72 -29.85 -6.77
N GLY A 580 -4.48 -29.45 -6.46
CA GLY A 580 -4.15 -28.05 -6.28
C GLY A 580 -2.75 -27.72 -6.75
N GLY A 581 -2.71 -26.85 -7.74
CA GLY A 581 -1.56 -26.10 -8.20
C GLY A 581 -2.23 -24.89 -8.79
N LEU A 582 -2.53 -23.90 -7.95
CA LEU A 582 -3.34 -22.75 -8.36
C LEU A 582 -2.68 -22.03 -9.52
N LEU A 583 -1.35 -22.05 -9.49
CA LEU A 583 -0.47 -21.55 -10.51
C LEU A 583 0.38 -22.71 -11.03
N ARG A 584 0.20 -23.06 -12.31
CA ARG A 584 0.98 -24.08 -13.01
C ARG A 584 1.76 -23.47 -14.15
N PHE A 585 3.06 -23.70 -14.16
CA PHE A 585 3.97 -23.30 -15.24
C PHE A 585 4.31 -24.51 -16.12
N ASN A 586 4.27 -24.36 -17.46
CA ASN A 586 4.51 -25.43 -18.43
C ASN A 586 5.33 -24.92 -19.63
N TYR A 587 6.48 -25.54 -19.91
CA TYR A 587 7.59 -24.92 -20.67
C TYR A 587 7.55 -25.07 -22.21
N GLU A 588 7.07 -26.18 -22.77
CA GLU A 588 7.36 -26.53 -24.18
C GLU A 588 6.75 -25.57 -25.23
N GLN A 589 5.52 -25.07 -25.01
CA GLN A 589 4.89 -24.07 -25.87
C GLN A 589 5.33 -22.63 -25.53
N VAL A 590 5.66 -22.38 -24.26
CA VAL A 590 6.02 -21.06 -23.75
C VAL A 590 7.33 -20.56 -24.34
N TRP A 591 8.31 -21.44 -24.51
CA TRP A 591 9.63 -21.06 -25.02
C TRP A 591 9.61 -20.55 -26.49
N GLN A 592 8.77 -21.14 -27.35
CA GLN A 592 8.64 -20.69 -28.74
C GLN A 592 7.98 -19.30 -28.83
N GLU A 593 7.01 -19.03 -27.97
CA GLU A 593 6.27 -17.76 -27.94
C GLU A 593 7.06 -16.65 -27.25
N ILE A 594 7.81 -16.94 -26.17
CA ILE A 594 8.76 -16.01 -25.55
C ILE A 594 9.83 -15.59 -26.56
N ARG A 595 10.38 -16.55 -27.33
CA ARG A 595 11.33 -16.23 -28.41
C ARG A 595 10.71 -15.26 -29.43
N ALA A 596 9.48 -15.52 -29.87
CA ALA A 596 8.78 -14.64 -30.81
C ALA A 596 8.42 -13.26 -30.21
N PHE A 597 8.11 -13.19 -28.91
CA PHE A 597 7.91 -11.95 -28.16
C PHE A 597 9.21 -11.14 -28.10
N ASN A 598 10.32 -11.80 -27.80
CA ASN A 598 11.65 -11.19 -27.71
C ASN A 598 12.11 -10.62 -29.07
N GLU A 599 11.85 -11.33 -30.17
CA GLU A 599 12.14 -10.86 -31.53
C GLU A 599 11.34 -9.59 -31.89
N SER A 600 10.10 -9.47 -31.41
CA SER A 600 9.26 -8.28 -31.63
C SER A 600 9.60 -7.06 -30.75
N HIS A 601 10.39 -7.24 -29.68
CA HIS A 601 10.78 -6.18 -28.73
C HIS A 601 12.31 -5.97 -28.67
N ALA A 602 13.00 -6.21 -29.80
CA ALA A 602 14.46 -6.22 -29.92
C ALA A 602 15.19 -4.98 -29.38
N GLU A 603 14.53 -3.82 -29.29
CA GLU A 603 15.11 -2.58 -28.75
C GLU A 603 15.39 -2.67 -27.23
N VAL A 604 14.54 -3.36 -26.47
CA VAL A 604 14.74 -3.66 -25.03
C VAL A 604 15.97 -4.56 -24.84
N PHE A 605 16.17 -5.50 -25.77
CA PHE A 605 17.33 -6.40 -25.78
C PHE A 605 18.63 -5.70 -26.15
N ALA A 606 18.57 -4.67 -27.01
CA ALA A 606 19.74 -3.84 -27.31
C ALA A 606 20.24 -3.07 -26.07
N ALA A 607 19.34 -2.59 -25.21
CA ALA A 607 19.68 -1.92 -23.95
C ALA A 607 20.26 -2.89 -22.90
N ASN A 608 19.66 -4.07 -22.74
CA ASN A 608 20.18 -5.13 -21.85
C ASN A 608 21.55 -5.66 -22.31
N ALA A 609 21.75 -5.81 -23.61
CA ALA A 609 23.05 -6.18 -24.20
C ALA A 609 24.11 -5.10 -23.98
N ALA A 610 23.75 -3.81 -23.99
CA ALA A 610 24.65 -2.71 -23.66
C ALA A 610 25.06 -2.70 -22.18
N ALA A 611 24.23 -3.25 -21.28
CA ALA A 611 24.52 -3.47 -19.87
C ALA A 611 25.28 -4.78 -19.58
N GLY A 612 25.62 -5.56 -20.62
CA GLY A 612 26.32 -6.84 -20.46
C GLY A 612 25.44 -8.00 -19.97
N ILE A 613 24.11 -7.83 -19.99
CA ILE A 613 23.16 -8.88 -19.64
C ILE A 613 22.98 -9.77 -20.89
N PRO A 614 23.29 -11.08 -20.83
CA PRO A 614 23.16 -11.95 -22.00
C PRO A 614 21.72 -11.99 -22.50
N TYR A 615 21.55 -12.16 -23.81
CA TYR A 615 20.29 -12.16 -24.58
C TYR A 615 19.20 -13.17 -24.12
N THR A 616 19.44 -13.93 -23.04
CA THR A 616 18.82 -15.24 -22.79
C THR A 616 18.26 -15.50 -21.39
N GLN A 617 18.10 -14.53 -20.47
CA GLN A 617 17.46 -14.83 -19.17
C GLN A 617 16.24 -13.96 -18.88
N PHE A 618 15.09 -14.42 -19.35
CA PHE A 618 13.82 -14.19 -18.65
C PHE A 618 13.98 -14.77 -17.23
N THR A 619 13.59 -14.04 -16.19
CA THR A 619 13.55 -14.55 -14.81
C THR A 619 12.11 -14.63 -14.35
N LEU A 620 11.73 -15.77 -13.78
CA LEU A 620 10.41 -15.96 -13.21
C LEU A 620 10.46 -15.55 -11.74
N ASP A 621 10.03 -14.32 -11.47
CA ASP A 621 10.07 -13.73 -10.14
C ASP A 621 8.70 -13.87 -9.46
N PHE A 622 8.66 -14.47 -8.27
CA PHE A 622 7.53 -14.43 -7.35
C PHE A 622 7.99 -13.67 -6.11
N VAL A 623 7.44 -12.48 -5.89
CA VAL A 623 7.97 -11.50 -4.94
C VAL A 623 6.88 -11.02 -3.99
N ASP A 624 7.14 -11.16 -2.69
CA ASP A 624 6.33 -10.63 -1.60
C ASP A 624 4.85 -11.03 -1.70
N ILE A 625 4.55 -12.33 -1.63
CA ILE A 625 3.20 -12.87 -1.80
C ILE A 625 2.86 -13.76 -0.62
N SER A 626 1.66 -13.60 -0.07
CA SER A 626 1.08 -14.56 0.87
C SER A 626 0.23 -15.58 0.10
N MET A 627 0.34 -16.88 0.37
CA MET A 627 -0.32 -17.91 -0.45
C MET A 627 -0.85 -19.06 0.41
N ARG A 628 -2.05 -19.57 0.08
CA ARG A 628 -2.65 -20.77 0.69
C ARG A 628 -3.54 -21.57 -0.26
N CYS A 629 -3.74 -22.86 0.02
CA CYS A 629 -4.69 -23.71 -0.72
C CYS A 629 -6.02 -23.88 0.01
N ALA A 630 -6.06 -23.65 1.32
CA ALA A 630 -7.26 -23.81 2.14
C ALA A 630 -7.32 -22.77 3.28
N ALA A 631 -8.53 -22.57 3.83
CA ALA A 631 -8.73 -21.63 4.93
C ALA A 631 -8.07 -22.11 6.22
N THR A 632 -7.99 -23.44 6.41
CA THR A 632 -7.35 -24.11 7.54
C THR A 632 -6.38 -25.20 7.06
N ILE A 633 -5.47 -25.62 7.93
CA ILE A 633 -4.53 -26.72 7.63
C ILE A 633 -5.25 -28.06 7.42
N ASP A 634 -6.32 -28.33 8.19
CA ASP A 634 -7.09 -29.58 8.09
C ASP A 634 -7.76 -29.74 6.72
N GLU A 635 -8.22 -28.63 6.15
CA GLU A 635 -8.83 -28.58 4.80
C GLU A 635 -7.79 -28.61 3.67
N ALA A 636 -6.50 -28.48 3.98
CA ALA A 636 -5.45 -28.43 2.97
C ALA A 636 -5.02 -29.82 2.48
N GLU A 637 -5.34 -30.88 3.23
CA GLU A 637 -4.93 -32.25 2.87
C GLU A 637 -5.48 -32.67 1.50
N GLY A 638 -4.60 -33.17 0.63
CA GLY A 638 -4.99 -33.63 -0.70
C GLY A 638 -5.13 -32.51 -1.75
N ARG A 639 -5.06 -31.24 -1.35
CA ARG A 639 -5.09 -30.07 -2.24
C ARG A 639 -3.71 -29.71 -2.81
N ASN A 640 -2.74 -30.62 -2.73
CA ASN A 640 -1.39 -30.53 -3.31
C ASN A 640 -0.68 -29.15 -3.08
N ALA A 641 -0.12 -28.51 -4.12
CA ALA A 641 0.71 -27.31 -3.99
C ALA A 641 -0.01 -25.98 -4.28
N VAL A 642 0.42 -24.88 -3.67
CA VAL A 642 -0.13 -23.55 -4.02
C VAL A 642 0.50 -23.03 -5.33
N LEU A 643 1.79 -23.29 -5.49
CA LEU A 643 2.57 -22.98 -6.67
C LEU A 643 3.24 -24.26 -7.16
N TYR A 644 3.01 -24.59 -8.44
CA TYR A 644 3.62 -25.72 -9.11
C TYR A 644 4.41 -25.24 -10.32
N VAL A 645 5.73 -25.41 -10.26
CA VAL A 645 6.63 -25.04 -11.36
C VAL A 645 7.28 -26.31 -11.88
N GLU A 646 6.88 -26.76 -13.06
CA GLU A 646 7.46 -27.95 -13.68
C GLU A 646 7.89 -27.67 -15.12
N MET A 647 9.04 -28.23 -15.47
CA MET A 647 9.54 -28.18 -16.83
C MET A 647 9.25 -29.49 -17.58
N LEU A 648 8.13 -29.46 -18.31
CA LEU A 648 7.57 -30.62 -19.00
C LEU A 648 8.39 -31.16 -20.18
N TRP A 649 7.96 -32.34 -20.59
CA TRP A 649 8.57 -33.31 -21.47
C TRP A 649 8.52 -32.88 -22.94
N GLY A 650 9.54 -32.18 -23.43
CA GLY A 650 9.79 -32.15 -24.86
C GLY A 650 10.23 -33.52 -25.35
N GLU A 651 9.42 -34.19 -26.19
CA GLU A 651 9.87 -35.30 -27.03
C GLU A 651 10.94 -34.75 -27.98
N ASN A 652 12.20 -34.78 -27.56
CA ASN A 652 13.27 -34.46 -28.48
C ASN A 652 13.42 -35.62 -29.47
N GLU A 653 13.25 -35.29 -30.75
CA GLU A 653 13.78 -36.09 -31.85
C GLU A 653 15.26 -36.43 -31.54
N PRO A 654 15.67 -37.71 -31.67
CA PRO A 654 17.04 -38.12 -31.41
C PRO A 654 18.04 -37.29 -32.23
N GLY A 655 18.87 -36.47 -31.56
CA GLY A 655 19.98 -35.74 -32.21
C GLY A 655 20.13 -34.24 -31.92
N LYS A 656 19.17 -33.58 -31.25
CA LYS A 656 19.37 -32.19 -30.77
C LYS A 656 20.11 -32.20 -29.44
N LYS A 657 21.38 -31.74 -29.44
CA LYS A 657 22.28 -31.75 -28.27
C LYS A 657 22.24 -30.49 -27.41
N ASP A 658 21.61 -29.41 -27.89
CA ASP A 658 21.64 -28.11 -27.21
C ASP A 658 20.25 -27.78 -26.67
N ILE A 659 19.96 -28.20 -25.42
CA ILE A 659 18.83 -27.66 -24.66
C ILE A 659 19.34 -26.38 -23.98
N PRO A 660 18.76 -25.20 -24.26
CA PRO A 660 19.14 -23.98 -23.56
C PRO A 660 18.80 -24.11 -22.08
N ARG A 661 19.68 -23.57 -21.22
CA ARG A 661 19.43 -23.45 -19.78
C ARG A 661 18.12 -22.69 -19.56
N ASP A 662 17.30 -23.17 -18.63
CA ASP A 662 15.99 -22.60 -18.38
C ASP A 662 16.07 -21.24 -17.68
N PRO A 663 15.01 -20.41 -17.79
CA PRO A 663 14.83 -19.22 -16.95
C PRO A 663 15.08 -19.50 -15.46
N PRO A 664 15.89 -18.68 -14.77
CA PRO A 664 16.00 -18.76 -13.33
C PRO A 664 14.64 -18.50 -12.66
N VAL A 665 14.35 -19.26 -11.60
CA VAL A 665 13.16 -19.09 -10.77
C VAL A 665 13.56 -18.45 -9.45
N ASN A 666 12.95 -17.32 -9.13
CA ASN A 666 13.19 -16.58 -7.90
C ASN A 666 11.92 -16.55 -7.05
N LEU A 667 11.99 -17.15 -5.86
CA LEU A 667 10.96 -17.08 -4.83
C LEU A 667 11.48 -16.13 -3.75
N LYS A 668 10.93 -14.92 -3.68
CA LYS A 668 11.41 -13.88 -2.77
C LYS A 668 10.30 -13.43 -1.85
N TYR A 669 10.56 -13.39 -0.55
CA TYR A 669 9.64 -12.81 0.43
C TYR A 669 8.24 -13.46 0.46
N LEU A 670 8.16 -14.76 0.15
CA LEU A 670 6.89 -15.47 0.12
C LEU A 670 6.47 -15.90 1.53
N GLN A 671 5.17 -15.88 1.80
CA GLN A 671 4.56 -16.46 2.99
C GLN A 671 3.60 -17.57 2.58
N VAL A 672 3.94 -18.84 2.81
CA VAL A 672 3.15 -19.99 2.33
C VAL A 672 2.69 -20.86 3.48
N TYR A 673 1.37 -21.05 3.60
CA TYR A 673 0.73 -21.79 4.68
C TYR A 673 -0.60 -22.42 4.28
N ASN A 674 -1.14 -23.33 5.10
CA ASN A 674 -2.37 -24.07 4.83
C ASN A 674 -2.41 -24.69 3.42
N ALA A 675 -1.35 -25.39 3.07
CA ALA A 675 -1.25 -26.20 1.85
C ALA A 675 -0.83 -27.64 2.20
N ASP A 676 -1.02 -28.60 1.29
CA ASP A 676 -0.48 -29.95 1.47
C ASP A 676 1.05 -29.91 1.28
N LYS A 677 1.47 -29.42 0.12
CA LYS A 677 2.82 -28.94 -0.16
C LYS A 677 2.72 -27.42 -0.33
N GLY A 678 3.63 -26.62 0.19
CA GLY A 678 3.63 -25.19 -0.09
C GLY A 678 3.91 -24.95 -1.58
N VAL A 679 5.16 -25.19 -1.98
CA VAL A 679 5.63 -25.03 -3.36
C VAL A 679 6.18 -26.36 -3.87
N GLU A 680 5.76 -26.76 -5.07
CA GLU A 680 6.25 -27.96 -5.74
C GLU A 680 7.04 -27.57 -7.00
N LEU A 681 8.26 -28.10 -7.11
CA LEU A 681 9.24 -27.73 -8.14
C LEU A 681 9.77 -28.97 -8.88
N GLY A 682 9.58 -29.02 -10.19
CA GLY A 682 10.06 -30.09 -11.06
C GLY A 682 11.24 -29.66 -11.93
N TYR A 683 12.42 -30.24 -11.67
CA TYR A 683 13.68 -30.07 -12.40
C TYR A 683 14.03 -28.61 -12.78
N ILE A 684 14.43 -27.80 -11.78
CA ILE A 684 14.80 -26.38 -11.99
C ILE A 684 16.31 -26.20 -12.16
N SER A 685 16.72 -25.48 -13.22
CA SER A 685 18.14 -25.19 -13.52
C SER A 685 18.79 -24.27 -12.49
N ASP A 686 18.21 -23.10 -12.24
CA ASP A 686 18.66 -22.14 -11.23
C ASP A 686 17.48 -21.69 -10.39
N LEU A 687 17.55 -21.95 -9.08
CA LEU A 687 16.51 -21.64 -8.11
C LEU A 687 17.08 -20.80 -6.98
N LEU A 688 16.48 -19.63 -6.75
CA LEU A 688 16.74 -18.80 -5.59
C LEU A 688 15.49 -18.74 -4.72
N ILE A 689 15.64 -19.05 -3.44
CA ILE A 689 14.61 -18.87 -2.42
C ILE A 689 15.17 -17.96 -1.35
N GLU A 690 14.62 -16.75 -1.25
CA GLU A 690 15.18 -15.68 -0.44
C GLU A 690 14.13 -14.99 0.42
N GLY A 691 14.38 -14.85 1.72
CA GLY A 691 13.49 -14.05 2.59
C GLY A 691 12.11 -14.66 2.83
N CYS A 692 11.91 -15.96 2.57
CA CYS A 692 10.61 -16.59 2.60
C CYS A 692 10.28 -17.22 3.97
N ILE A 693 8.98 -17.30 4.27
CA ILE A 693 8.40 -17.98 5.42
C ILE A 693 7.51 -19.11 4.92
N PHE A 694 7.88 -20.35 5.21
CA PHE A 694 7.06 -21.52 4.91
C PHE A 694 6.60 -22.15 6.22
N GLY A 695 5.30 -22.27 6.45
CA GLY A 695 4.78 -22.74 7.73
C GLY A 695 3.37 -23.28 7.67
N ASP A 696 3.02 -24.12 8.64
CA ASP A 696 1.67 -24.64 8.87
C ASP A 696 1.10 -25.35 7.62
N ASN A 697 1.91 -26.21 7.01
CA ASN A 697 1.50 -27.07 5.89
C ASN A 697 1.38 -28.53 6.33
N VAL A 698 0.48 -29.27 5.68
CA VAL A 698 0.18 -30.68 6.02
C VAL A 698 1.41 -31.56 5.86
N ARG A 699 2.23 -31.35 4.81
CA ARG A 699 3.45 -32.13 4.59
C ARG A 699 4.70 -31.27 4.50
N HIS A 700 4.84 -30.46 3.45
CA HIS A 700 6.09 -29.78 3.15
C HIS A 700 5.87 -28.31 2.89
N GLY A 701 6.86 -27.47 3.22
CA GLY A 701 6.92 -26.12 2.70
C GLY A 701 7.33 -26.14 1.23
N ILE A 702 8.38 -26.89 0.91
CA ILE A 702 8.91 -27.04 -0.45
C ILE A 702 9.12 -28.53 -0.77
N PHE A 703 8.63 -28.95 -1.92
CA PHE A 703 8.91 -30.27 -2.48
C PHE A 703 9.53 -30.11 -3.87
N ALA A 704 10.84 -30.35 -3.97
CA ALA A 704 11.57 -30.24 -5.22
C ALA A 704 12.00 -31.64 -5.69
N TYR A 705 11.76 -31.96 -6.95
CA TYR A 705 12.17 -33.23 -7.54
C TYR A 705 13.07 -33.06 -8.76
N TYR A 706 14.14 -33.85 -8.78
CA TYR A 706 15.15 -33.84 -9.84
C TYR A 706 15.31 -35.25 -10.43
N TYR A 707 15.40 -35.37 -11.76
CA TYR A 707 15.58 -36.66 -12.42
C TYR A 707 16.44 -36.52 -13.67
N GLY A 708 17.22 -37.55 -13.97
CA GLY A 708 18.08 -37.60 -15.14
C GLY A 708 17.44 -38.37 -16.30
N VAL A 709 17.51 -37.79 -17.50
CA VAL A 709 17.41 -38.50 -18.79
C VAL A 709 18.68 -38.22 -19.60
N GLU A 710 19.14 -39.14 -20.45
CA GLU A 710 20.44 -39.05 -21.17
C GLU A 710 20.63 -37.75 -21.96
N HIS A 711 19.55 -37.04 -22.29
CA HIS A 711 19.54 -35.80 -23.06
C HIS A 711 19.31 -34.51 -22.23
N ARG A 712 19.22 -34.56 -20.89
CA ARG A 712 18.94 -33.39 -20.02
C ARG A 712 20.03 -33.09 -18.97
N LYS A 713 21.27 -33.55 -19.16
CA LYS A 713 22.37 -33.18 -18.25
C LYS A 713 22.92 -31.80 -18.60
N PHE A 714 22.80 -30.84 -17.69
CA PHE A 714 23.58 -29.61 -17.74
C PHE A 714 25.05 -29.93 -17.42
N GLU A 715 25.99 -29.38 -18.19
CA GLU A 715 27.43 -29.63 -17.96
C GLU A 715 27.91 -29.13 -16.59
N ASP A 716 27.21 -28.15 -16.00
CA ASP A 716 27.48 -27.51 -14.71
C ASP A 716 26.44 -27.81 -13.61
N GLY A 717 25.39 -28.58 -13.93
CA GLY A 717 24.35 -28.99 -12.97
C GLY A 717 23.31 -27.92 -12.62
N SER A 718 22.31 -28.33 -11.83
CA SER A 718 21.29 -27.43 -11.27
C SER A 718 21.80 -26.74 -10.01
N ASN A 719 21.50 -25.46 -9.82
CA ASN A 719 21.89 -24.69 -8.65
C ASN A 719 20.66 -24.28 -7.84
N VAL A 720 20.69 -24.52 -6.53
CA VAL A 720 19.65 -24.11 -5.58
C VAL A 720 20.30 -23.29 -4.47
N THR A 721 19.81 -22.07 -4.27
CA THR A 721 20.24 -21.18 -3.20
C THR A 721 19.07 -20.91 -2.25
N LEU A 722 19.28 -21.20 -0.97
CA LEU A 722 18.40 -20.79 0.13
C LEU A 722 19.09 -19.66 0.89
N ARG A 723 18.48 -18.48 0.94
CA ARG A 723 18.98 -17.31 1.65
C ARG A 723 17.95 -16.72 2.61
N ASN A 724 18.32 -16.50 3.87
CA ASN A 724 17.46 -15.79 4.84
C ASN A 724 16.02 -16.34 4.89
N ASN A 725 15.84 -17.64 5.12
CA ASN A 725 14.51 -18.26 5.12
C ASN A 725 14.10 -18.74 6.52
N VAL A 726 12.78 -18.82 6.74
CA VAL A 726 12.18 -19.33 7.96
C VAL A 726 11.24 -20.48 7.63
N PHE A 727 11.45 -21.61 8.29
CA PHE A 727 10.60 -22.79 8.17
C PHE A 727 9.89 -23.04 9.50
N LYS A 728 8.57 -22.82 9.55
CA LYS A 728 7.74 -23.06 10.74
C LYS A 728 7.29 -24.54 10.77
N MET A 729 6.17 -24.85 11.44
CA MET A 729 5.68 -26.21 11.60
C MET A 729 5.23 -26.83 10.27
N HIS A 730 5.64 -28.06 9.99
CA HIS A 730 5.13 -28.88 8.89
C HIS A 730 4.91 -30.31 9.36
N GLY A 731 4.05 -31.08 8.67
CA GLY A 731 3.86 -32.49 9.00
C GLY A 731 5.00 -33.41 8.55
N ALA A 732 5.91 -32.94 7.69
CA ALA A 732 7.09 -33.65 7.20
C ALA A 732 8.33 -32.71 7.19
N PRO A 733 9.50 -33.08 6.62
CA PRO A 733 10.61 -32.12 6.48
C PRO A 733 10.15 -30.89 5.70
N ALA A 734 10.58 -29.71 6.15
CA ALA A 734 10.13 -28.43 5.58
C ALA A 734 10.52 -28.27 4.10
N VAL A 735 11.71 -28.77 3.73
CA VAL A 735 12.17 -28.85 2.35
C VAL A 735 12.58 -30.28 2.04
N VAL A 736 12.09 -30.80 0.91
CA VAL A 736 12.50 -32.11 0.42
C VAL A 736 13.06 -31.98 -0.98
N PHE A 737 14.24 -32.57 -1.17
CA PHE A 737 14.78 -32.85 -2.49
C PHE A 737 14.69 -34.36 -2.76
N ALA A 738 13.86 -34.72 -3.73
CA ALA A 738 13.59 -36.09 -4.11
C ALA A 738 13.83 -36.30 -5.62
N SER A 739 13.57 -37.51 -6.09
CA SER A 739 13.54 -37.81 -7.52
C SER A 739 12.35 -38.70 -7.81
N PRO A 740 11.61 -38.50 -8.90
CA PRO A 740 10.59 -39.45 -9.31
C PRO A 740 11.19 -40.84 -9.54
N ALA A 741 10.34 -41.84 -9.30
CA ALA A 741 10.63 -43.27 -9.35
C ALA A 741 10.92 -43.82 -10.78
N TYR A 742 11.78 -43.17 -11.56
CA TYR A 742 12.15 -43.60 -12.91
C TYR A 742 13.38 -44.51 -12.90
N LYS A 743 13.22 -45.69 -13.51
CA LYS A 743 14.27 -46.72 -13.59
C LYS A 743 15.54 -46.25 -14.30
N GLU A 744 15.43 -45.31 -15.24
CA GLU A 744 16.57 -44.74 -15.98
C GLU A 744 17.39 -43.73 -15.16
N SER A 745 16.79 -43.12 -14.12
CA SER A 745 17.42 -42.02 -13.37
C SER A 745 18.21 -42.47 -12.14
N PHE A 746 18.13 -43.75 -11.74
CA PHE A 746 18.64 -44.24 -10.45
C PHE A 746 20.13 -44.05 -10.20
N ASP A 747 20.94 -44.09 -11.26
CA ASP A 747 22.39 -43.91 -11.20
C ASP A 747 22.84 -42.63 -11.90
N MET A 748 21.90 -41.74 -12.24
CA MET A 748 22.22 -40.41 -12.71
C MET A 748 22.37 -39.47 -11.51
N ASN A 749 23.56 -38.90 -11.31
CA ASN A 749 23.71 -37.79 -10.38
C ASN A 749 22.93 -36.58 -10.92
N CYS A 750 21.76 -36.33 -10.33
CA CYS A 750 20.87 -35.22 -10.62
C CYS A 750 20.55 -34.40 -9.35
N ALA A 751 21.31 -34.62 -8.27
CA ALA A 751 21.20 -33.77 -7.08
C ALA A 751 21.62 -32.34 -7.46
N PRO A 752 20.88 -31.30 -7.01
CA PRO A 752 21.30 -29.93 -7.23
C PRO A 752 22.52 -29.57 -6.38
N ASN A 753 23.31 -28.62 -6.85
CA ASN A 753 24.27 -27.91 -6.02
C ASN A 753 23.47 -27.03 -5.05
N LEU A 754 23.54 -27.32 -3.75
CA LEU A 754 22.79 -26.63 -2.71
C LEU A 754 23.68 -25.64 -1.98
N THR A 755 23.29 -24.37 -1.97
CA THR A 755 23.91 -23.32 -1.15
C THR A 755 22.91 -22.82 -0.13
N ILE A 756 23.31 -22.80 1.14
CA ILE A 756 22.59 -22.16 2.24
C ILE A 756 23.44 -21.01 2.76
N GLU A 757 22.91 -19.79 2.73
CA GLU A 757 23.63 -18.61 3.19
C GLU A 757 22.73 -17.61 3.92
N GLY A 758 23.35 -16.77 4.75
CA GLY A 758 22.60 -15.95 5.67
C GLY A 758 21.86 -16.82 6.68
N THR A 759 20.62 -16.45 6.96
CA THR A 759 19.86 -17.06 8.06
C THR A 759 18.96 -18.19 7.57
N CYS A 760 18.86 -19.27 8.34
CA CYS A 760 18.05 -20.45 7.98
C CYS A 760 17.38 -20.98 9.23
N ASP A 761 16.33 -20.29 9.68
CA ASP A 761 15.68 -20.60 10.94
C ASP A 761 14.66 -21.74 10.75
N ILE A 762 14.87 -22.85 11.44
CA ILE A 762 13.98 -24.01 11.38
C ILE A 762 13.27 -24.17 12.72
N TYR A 763 11.97 -23.89 12.74
CA TYR A 763 11.05 -24.06 13.88
C TYR A 763 10.08 -25.23 13.66
N ASN A 764 10.45 -26.19 12.82
CA ASN A 764 9.67 -27.41 12.55
C ASN A 764 9.95 -28.48 13.62
N TRP A 765 9.46 -28.26 14.83
CA TRP A 765 9.74 -29.13 15.96
C TRP A 765 9.07 -30.50 15.82
N LYS A 766 9.84 -31.56 16.08
CA LYS A 766 9.38 -32.95 16.14
C LYS A 766 10.04 -33.64 17.32
N THR A 767 9.26 -34.35 18.12
CA THR A 767 9.81 -35.29 19.09
C THR A 767 10.60 -36.38 18.37
N ARG A 768 11.52 -37.03 19.09
CA ARG A 768 12.30 -38.14 18.52
C ARG A 768 11.41 -39.27 17.96
N GLU A 769 10.28 -39.54 18.61
CA GLU A 769 9.27 -40.52 18.16
C GLU A 769 8.60 -40.07 16.85
N GLU A 770 8.08 -38.84 16.80
CA GLU A 770 7.46 -38.26 15.59
C GLU A 770 8.43 -38.22 14.41
N PHE A 771 9.71 -37.92 14.65
CA PHE A 771 10.72 -37.94 13.60
C PHE A 771 10.95 -39.36 13.04
N SER A 772 11.05 -40.36 13.91
CA SER A 772 11.21 -41.77 13.51
C SER A 772 10.02 -42.27 12.69
N ASP A 773 8.80 -41.99 13.16
CA ASP A 773 7.57 -42.40 12.47
C ASP A 773 7.45 -41.73 11.10
N MET A 774 7.71 -40.43 11.04
CA MET A 774 7.69 -39.66 9.80
C MET A 774 8.71 -40.19 8.78
N LEU A 775 9.97 -40.39 9.20
CA LEU A 775 11.04 -40.87 8.32
C LEU A 775 10.71 -42.28 7.80
N SER A 776 10.13 -43.12 8.65
CA SER A 776 9.66 -44.46 8.31
C SER A 776 8.58 -44.43 7.23
N ILE A 777 7.52 -43.64 7.44
CA ILE A 777 6.41 -43.52 6.49
C ILE A 777 6.90 -42.95 5.17
N PHE A 778 7.72 -41.90 5.22
CA PHE A 778 8.19 -41.19 4.04
C PHE A 778 9.06 -42.08 3.14
N ILE A 779 10.11 -42.72 3.68
CA ILE A 779 10.98 -43.60 2.89
C ILE A 779 10.21 -44.83 2.40
N LEU A 780 9.35 -45.41 3.24
CA LEU A 780 8.56 -46.57 2.85
C LEU A 780 7.61 -46.22 1.70
N LYS A 781 6.90 -45.09 1.77
CA LYS A 781 6.05 -44.57 0.68
C LYS A 781 6.84 -44.38 -0.61
N TYR A 782 8.02 -43.80 -0.52
CA TYR A 782 8.91 -43.63 -1.68
C TYR A 782 9.29 -44.97 -2.33
N LEU A 783 9.62 -45.98 -1.52
CA LEU A 783 9.88 -47.35 -1.99
C LEU A 783 8.62 -48.03 -2.57
N VAL A 784 7.42 -47.67 -2.11
CA VAL A 784 6.16 -48.16 -2.68
C VAL A 784 5.96 -47.62 -4.09
N GLU A 785 6.11 -46.31 -4.28
CA GLU A 785 5.94 -45.65 -5.57
C GLU A 785 6.92 -46.22 -6.60
N LEU A 786 8.13 -46.57 -6.15
CA LEU A 786 9.10 -47.32 -6.94
C LEU A 786 8.61 -48.69 -7.40
N ALA A 787 8.03 -49.48 -6.50
CA ALA A 787 7.54 -50.83 -6.80
C ALA A 787 6.21 -50.86 -7.58
N ALA A 788 5.40 -49.80 -7.47
CA ALA A 788 4.07 -49.70 -8.08
C ALA A 788 4.08 -49.43 -9.59
N ASN A 789 5.17 -48.87 -10.13
CA ASN A 789 5.27 -48.50 -11.55
C ASN A 789 5.22 -49.68 -12.56
N GLU A 790 5.20 -50.95 -12.12
CA GLU A 790 5.06 -52.11 -13.02
C GLU A 790 4.21 -53.30 -12.49
N SER A 791 3.40 -53.20 -11.41
CA SER A 791 2.64 -54.38 -10.95
C SER A 791 1.24 -54.15 -10.37
N ASP A 792 0.28 -54.96 -10.84
CA ASP A 792 -1.04 -55.20 -10.26
C ASP A 792 -0.90 -55.65 -8.78
N GLY A 793 -0.91 -54.71 -7.83
CA GLY A 793 -1.10 -54.97 -6.39
C GLY A 793 -0.03 -55.79 -5.64
N ALA A 794 1.00 -56.32 -6.32
CA ALA A 794 2.01 -57.18 -5.70
C ALA A 794 3.02 -56.42 -4.83
N GLY A 795 3.30 -55.15 -5.16
CA GLY A 795 4.17 -54.28 -4.36
C GLY A 795 3.66 -54.07 -2.94
N GLN A 796 2.35 -53.79 -2.77
CA GLN A 796 1.73 -53.51 -1.47
C GLN A 796 1.85 -54.67 -0.45
N GLY A 797 1.76 -55.92 -0.89
CA GLY A 797 1.90 -57.08 0.00
C GLY A 797 3.32 -57.31 0.51
N LEU A 798 4.34 -56.91 -0.25
CA LEU A 798 5.74 -56.92 0.20
C LEU A 798 5.98 -55.85 1.28
N ILE A 799 5.28 -54.73 1.20
CA ILE A 799 5.44 -53.59 2.12
C ILE A 799 4.82 -53.87 3.49
N GLU A 800 3.63 -54.48 3.54
CA GLU A 800 3.00 -54.88 4.80
C GLU A 800 3.83 -55.92 5.56
N LEU A 801 4.56 -56.79 4.84
CA LEU A 801 5.44 -57.80 5.43
C LEU A 801 6.65 -57.17 6.16
N PHE A 802 7.15 -56.03 5.65
CA PHE A 802 8.38 -55.41 6.14
C PHE A 802 8.16 -54.12 6.94
N ARG A 803 6.92 -53.61 7.07
CA ARG A 803 6.60 -52.34 7.75
C ARG A 803 7.18 -52.26 9.17
N ASP A 804 6.88 -53.23 10.02
CA ASP A 804 7.33 -53.21 11.42
C ASP A 804 8.85 -53.35 11.53
N SER A 805 9.45 -54.17 10.66
CA SER A 805 10.92 -54.33 10.58
C SER A 805 11.60 -53.04 10.12
N PHE A 806 10.95 -52.29 9.23
CA PHE A 806 11.44 -51.02 8.72
C PHE A 806 11.36 -49.92 9.78
N ALA A 807 10.22 -49.81 10.47
CA ALA A 807 10.05 -48.86 11.57
C ALA A 807 11.08 -49.06 12.69
N SER A 808 11.33 -50.31 13.10
CA SER A 808 12.36 -50.62 14.11
C SER A 808 13.77 -50.23 13.66
N MET A 809 14.08 -50.34 12.37
CA MET A 809 15.38 -49.97 11.84
C MET A 809 15.55 -48.46 11.74
N ILE A 810 14.49 -47.72 11.37
CA ILE A 810 14.53 -46.26 11.35
C ILE A 810 14.69 -45.71 12.78
N ASP A 811 14.07 -46.33 13.78
CA ASP A 811 14.29 -45.98 15.19
C ASP A 811 15.77 -46.13 15.60
N GLU A 812 16.48 -47.16 15.12
CA GLU A 812 17.92 -47.32 15.32
C GLU A 812 18.73 -46.20 14.62
N VAL A 813 18.35 -45.83 13.39
CA VAL A 813 18.98 -44.74 12.63
C VAL A 813 18.84 -43.40 13.36
N VAL A 814 17.64 -43.11 13.88
CA VAL A 814 17.32 -41.86 14.57
C VAL A 814 17.99 -41.77 15.95
N LYS A 815 18.30 -42.92 16.59
CA LYS A 815 19.00 -43.01 17.88
C LYS A 815 20.52 -43.10 17.75
N HIS A 816 21.05 -43.02 16.54
CA HIS A 816 22.49 -43.10 16.33
C HIS A 816 23.20 -41.84 16.86
N GLU A 817 24.34 -42.03 17.53
CA GLU A 817 25.09 -40.97 18.23
C GLU A 817 25.52 -39.80 17.32
N ASN A 818 25.64 -40.05 16.01
CA ASN A 818 25.98 -39.02 15.04
C ASN A 818 24.89 -37.95 14.86
N LEU A 819 23.64 -38.22 15.30
CA LEU A 819 22.53 -37.28 15.22
C LEU A 819 22.24 -36.57 16.55
N ASP A 820 22.96 -36.88 17.63
CA ASP A 820 22.65 -36.36 18.97
C ASP A 820 22.72 -34.83 19.06
N SER A 821 23.59 -34.19 18.27
CA SER A 821 23.66 -32.72 18.20
C SER A 821 22.39 -32.05 17.65
N LEU A 822 21.52 -32.82 16.98
CA LEU A 822 20.26 -32.33 16.43
C LEU A 822 19.09 -32.39 17.42
N PHE A 823 19.31 -32.88 18.65
CA PHE A 823 18.26 -33.03 19.66
C PHE A 823 18.41 -32.04 20.81
N TYR A 824 17.30 -31.36 21.13
CA TYR A 824 17.15 -30.44 22.25
C TYR A 824 16.17 -31.02 23.27
N SER A 825 16.58 -31.07 24.53
CA SER A 825 15.73 -31.55 25.64
C SER A 825 14.85 -30.43 26.18
N TYR A 826 13.53 -30.59 26.11
CA TYR A 826 12.55 -29.63 26.62
C TYR A 826 11.30 -30.34 27.17
N GLY A 827 10.78 -29.89 28.31
CA GLY A 827 9.54 -30.46 28.88
C GLY A 827 9.57 -31.97 29.15
N GLY A 828 10.75 -32.57 29.33
CA GLY A 828 10.92 -34.02 29.54
C GLY A 828 10.89 -34.87 28.27
N LYS A 829 10.92 -34.25 27.08
CA LYS A 829 11.05 -34.92 25.78
C LYS A 829 12.26 -34.36 25.02
N GLU A 830 12.73 -35.12 24.03
CA GLU A 830 13.76 -34.67 23.09
C GLU A 830 13.11 -34.26 21.77
N TYR A 831 13.49 -33.10 21.27
CA TYR A 831 12.98 -32.50 20.05
C TYR A 831 14.09 -32.24 19.04
N THR A 832 13.80 -32.43 17.76
CA THR A 832 14.64 -31.97 16.65
C THR A 832 13.88 -30.96 15.79
N SER A 833 14.60 -30.05 15.13
CA SER A 833 14.04 -29.07 14.20
C SER A 833 14.23 -29.56 12.76
N LEU A 834 13.21 -30.15 12.17
CA LEU A 834 13.35 -30.87 10.91
C LEU A 834 13.27 -29.94 9.68
N GLY A 835 14.43 -29.57 9.14
CA GLY A 835 14.55 -28.58 8.06
C GLY A 835 14.51 -29.19 6.67
N ILE A 836 15.69 -29.50 6.14
CA ILE A 836 15.89 -29.88 4.74
C ILE A 836 16.32 -31.35 4.68
N MET A 837 15.72 -32.12 3.78
CA MET A 837 16.06 -33.50 3.56
C MET A 837 16.36 -33.77 2.08
N GLY A 838 17.56 -34.28 1.80
CA GLY A 838 17.96 -34.79 0.50
C GLY A 838 17.98 -36.31 0.50
N LEU A 839 17.09 -36.96 -0.26
CA LEU A 839 17.04 -38.42 -0.32
C LEU A 839 18.11 -38.98 -1.27
N GLY A 840 18.98 -39.86 -0.77
CA GLY A 840 20.07 -40.46 -1.53
C GLY A 840 19.66 -41.44 -2.63
N ALA A 841 18.53 -42.13 -2.46
CA ALA A 841 18.00 -43.03 -3.48
C ALA A 841 16.82 -42.31 -4.15
N PRO A 842 16.97 -41.79 -5.39
CA PRO A 842 17.97 -42.05 -6.41
C PRO A 842 19.01 -40.93 -6.58
N LEU A 843 18.91 -39.83 -5.81
CA LEU A 843 19.84 -38.69 -5.91
C LEU A 843 21.20 -39.02 -5.29
N THR A 844 22.25 -39.13 -6.08
CA THR A 844 23.59 -39.34 -5.52
C THR A 844 24.18 -37.99 -5.10
N TRP A 845 23.90 -37.56 -3.87
CA TRP A 845 24.42 -36.32 -3.31
C TRP A 845 25.94 -36.38 -3.09
N ASP A 846 26.67 -35.47 -3.72
CA ASP A 846 28.10 -35.24 -3.46
C ASP A 846 28.24 -34.23 -2.31
N PRO A 847 28.91 -34.56 -1.19
CA PRO A 847 29.11 -33.60 -0.11
C PRO A 847 29.78 -32.30 -0.57
N ALA A 848 30.59 -32.33 -1.63
CA ALA A 848 31.24 -31.14 -2.18
C ALA A 848 30.26 -30.15 -2.85
N THR A 849 29.05 -30.59 -3.19
CA THR A 849 28.02 -29.77 -3.84
C THR A 849 27.04 -29.15 -2.83
N VAL A 850 27.22 -29.40 -1.53
CA VAL A 850 26.45 -28.78 -0.45
C VAL A 850 27.33 -27.78 0.29
N THR A 851 27.01 -26.49 0.15
CA THR A 851 27.71 -25.39 0.81
C THR A 851 26.82 -24.76 1.87
N ILE A 852 27.21 -24.85 3.14
CA ILE A 852 26.55 -24.18 4.26
C ILE A 852 27.45 -23.05 4.74
N LYS A 853 26.96 -21.81 4.65
CA LYS A 853 27.61 -20.60 5.17
C LYS A 853 26.85 -20.00 6.35
N SER A 854 26.03 -20.79 7.02
CA SER A 854 25.23 -20.42 8.19
C SER A 854 25.76 -21.17 9.39
N ASP A 855 25.88 -20.49 10.53
CA ASP A 855 26.28 -21.10 11.81
C ASP A 855 25.09 -21.79 12.52
N ASP A 856 23.86 -21.58 12.03
CA ASP A 856 22.62 -22.00 12.71
C ASP A 856 22.24 -23.46 12.42
N VAL A 857 22.72 -24.02 11.30
CA VAL A 857 22.31 -25.34 10.78
C VAL A 857 23.50 -26.24 10.48
N ASN A 858 23.31 -27.53 10.70
CA ASN A 858 24.30 -28.57 10.43
C ASN A 858 23.77 -29.59 9.43
N ALA A 859 24.63 -30.07 8.51
CA ALA A 859 24.30 -31.12 7.54
C ALA A 859 24.91 -32.45 7.97
N LEU A 860 24.05 -33.43 8.23
CA LEU A 860 24.46 -34.76 8.64
C LEU A 860 23.98 -35.81 7.64
N VAL A 861 24.79 -36.86 7.44
CA VAL A 861 24.42 -38.02 6.64
C VAL A 861 23.68 -39.01 7.51
N LEU A 862 22.49 -39.44 7.07
CA LEU A 862 21.73 -40.48 7.76
C LEU A 862 22.50 -41.81 7.75
N PRO A 863 22.68 -42.47 8.90
CA PRO A 863 23.53 -43.65 9.05
C PRO A 863 22.88 -44.94 8.52
N PHE A 864 22.48 -44.95 7.24
CA PHE A 864 21.96 -46.16 6.57
C PHE A 864 23.04 -47.18 6.23
N ARG A 865 24.30 -46.86 6.48
CA ARG A 865 25.46 -47.72 6.26
C ARG A 865 26.31 -47.80 7.53
N ASP A 866 26.88 -48.96 7.78
CA ASP A 866 27.87 -49.16 8.84
C ASP A 866 29.24 -48.56 8.47
N ALA A 867 30.20 -48.64 9.40
CA ALA A 867 31.55 -48.13 9.21
C ALA A 867 32.33 -48.79 8.05
N ASP A 868 31.92 -50.00 7.65
CA ASP A 868 32.49 -50.73 6.51
C ASP A 868 31.77 -50.38 5.18
N GLY A 869 30.77 -49.50 5.23
CA GLY A 869 30.01 -49.03 4.08
C GLY A 869 28.88 -49.98 3.64
N ASN A 870 28.56 -51.00 4.43
CA ASN A 870 27.45 -51.93 4.14
C ASN A 870 26.13 -51.35 4.63
N THR A 871 25.06 -51.56 3.87
CA THR A 871 23.69 -51.22 4.29
C THR A 871 23.35 -51.88 5.63
N ILE A 872 22.70 -51.17 6.56
CA ILE A 872 22.40 -51.72 7.89
C ILE A 872 21.08 -52.52 7.94
N GLY A 873 20.96 -53.45 8.89
CA GLY A 873 19.69 -54.03 9.33
C GLY A 873 18.74 -54.55 8.25
N ALA A 874 17.45 -54.24 8.40
CA ALA A 874 16.37 -54.67 7.51
C ALA A 874 16.47 -54.08 6.08
N LEU A 875 17.14 -52.93 5.91
CA LEU A 875 17.39 -52.31 4.61
C LEU A 875 18.20 -53.23 3.66
N GLN A 876 19.08 -54.11 4.17
CA GLN A 876 19.78 -55.09 3.34
C GLN A 876 18.83 -56.04 2.61
N SER A 877 17.79 -56.51 3.32
CA SER A 877 16.79 -57.43 2.76
C SER A 877 15.89 -56.74 1.73
N ILE A 878 15.54 -55.48 2.00
CA ILE A 878 14.77 -54.63 1.07
C ILE A 878 15.62 -54.31 -0.17
N GLU A 879 16.88 -53.94 0.01
CA GLU A 879 17.81 -53.66 -1.10
C GLU A 879 17.98 -54.89 -1.99
N PHE A 880 18.09 -56.08 -1.41
CA PHE A 880 18.12 -57.34 -2.16
C PHE A 880 16.83 -57.56 -2.96
N ALA A 881 15.65 -57.32 -2.36
CA ALA A 881 14.36 -57.44 -3.02
C ALA A 881 14.19 -56.42 -4.16
N VAL A 882 14.55 -55.16 -3.92
CA VAL A 882 14.47 -54.07 -4.91
C VAL A 882 15.42 -54.35 -6.07
N ARG A 883 16.67 -54.79 -5.84
CA ARG A 883 17.61 -55.16 -6.92
C ARG A 883 17.16 -56.37 -7.72
N LYS A 884 16.41 -57.29 -7.12
CA LYS A 884 15.80 -58.44 -7.81
C LYS A 884 14.69 -58.00 -8.78
N ILE A 885 13.91 -56.98 -8.41
CA ILE A 885 12.84 -56.41 -9.23
C ILE A 885 13.43 -55.44 -10.28
N TYR A 886 14.46 -54.68 -9.89
CA TYR A 886 15.11 -53.65 -10.70
C TYR A 886 16.64 -53.87 -10.74
N PRO A 887 17.16 -54.72 -11.65
CA PRO A 887 18.58 -55.09 -11.69
C PRO A 887 19.54 -53.92 -11.99
N LYS A 888 19.02 -52.81 -12.52
CA LYS A 888 19.78 -51.60 -12.84
C LYS A 888 20.05 -50.70 -11.62
N ILE A 889 19.38 -50.93 -10.48
CA ILE A 889 19.59 -50.11 -9.28
C ILE A 889 20.88 -50.53 -8.59
N SER A 890 21.86 -49.62 -8.54
CA SER A 890 23.17 -49.90 -7.91
C SER A 890 23.13 -49.95 -6.39
N SER A 891 22.23 -49.22 -5.73
CA SER A 891 21.95 -49.27 -4.29
C SER A 891 20.77 -48.35 -3.92
N ILE A 892 20.01 -48.72 -2.88
CA ILE A 892 18.97 -47.85 -2.27
C ILE A 892 19.42 -47.18 -0.97
N SER A 893 20.63 -47.47 -0.48
CA SER A 893 21.23 -46.92 0.74
C SER A 893 22.28 -45.84 0.42
N LYS A 894 22.07 -45.09 -0.66
CA LYS A 894 22.94 -43.97 -1.04
C LYS A 894 22.86 -42.88 0.05
N PRO A 895 23.91 -42.04 0.21
CA PRO A 895 23.93 -41.00 1.24
C PRO A 895 22.71 -40.09 1.16
N SER A 896 21.92 -40.06 2.22
CA SER A 896 20.81 -39.12 2.41
C SER A 896 21.23 -38.07 3.42
N TYR A 897 20.95 -36.80 3.11
CA TYR A 897 21.33 -35.67 3.96
C TYR A 897 20.14 -35.18 4.75
N LEU A 898 20.40 -34.85 6.01
CA LEU A 898 19.49 -34.13 6.88
C LEU A 898 20.17 -32.83 7.31
N ILE A 899 19.48 -31.71 7.10
CA ILE A 899 19.90 -30.40 7.57
C ILE A 899 18.89 -29.93 8.61
N ALA A 900 19.38 -29.67 9.82
CA ALA A 900 18.62 -29.27 10.99
C ALA A 900 19.47 -28.30 11.84
N ASN A 901 18.85 -27.62 12.81
CA ASN A 901 19.58 -26.74 13.71
C ASN A 901 20.58 -27.54 14.56
N ASP A 902 21.72 -26.91 14.85
CA ASP A 902 22.73 -27.48 15.74
C ASP A 902 22.51 -26.99 17.19
N PHE A 903 22.12 -27.90 18.09
CA PHE A 903 21.87 -27.56 19.50
C PHE A 903 23.11 -27.74 20.40
N SER A 904 24.29 -28.00 19.82
CA SER A 904 25.53 -28.07 20.60
C SER A 904 26.04 -26.69 21.07
N HIS A 905 25.49 -25.61 20.52
CA HIS A 905 25.99 -24.23 20.71
C HIS A 905 25.14 -23.34 21.64
N GLY A 906 23.98 -23.80 22.13
CA GLY A 906 23.15 -23.02 23.06
C GLY A 906 21.67 -23.43 23.08
N GLU A 907 20.86 -22.74 23.90
CA GLU A 907 19.39 -22.90 23.84
C GLU A 907 18.80 -22.15 22.64
N PRO A 908 17.79 -22.72 21.95
CA PRO A 908 17.10 -22.03 20.87
C PRO A 908 16.27 -20.85 21.40
N GLU A 909 16.18 -19.78 20.59
CA GLU A 909 15.40 -18.58 20.91
C GLU A 909 13.89 -18.87 21.01
N ILE A 910 13.36 -19.67 20.08
CA ILE A 910 11.97 -20.12 20.05
C ILE A 910 11.94 -21.60 20.43
N LYS A 911 11.23 -21.97 21.51
CA LYS A 911 11.21 -23.36 22.02
C LYS A 911 10.06 -24.17 21.39
N PRO A 912 10.07 -25.51 21.50
CA PRO A 912 8.95 -26.33 21.05
C PRO A 912 7.61 -25.87 21.66
N GLY A 913 6.67 -25.50 20.80
CA GLY A 913 5.33 -25.01 21.18
C GLY A 913 5.21 -23.49 21.33
N ASP A 914 6.29 -22.73 21.17
CA ASP A 914 6.24 -21.26 21.16
C ASP A 914 5.83 -20.71 19.77
N PRO A 915 5.08 -19.59 19.70
CA PRO A 915 4.80 -18.91 18.43
C PRO A 915 6.09 -18.39 17.80
N VAL A 916 6.20 -18.50 16.48
CA VAL A 916 7.22 -17.77 15.72
C VAL A 916 6.69 -16.36 15.43
N PRO A 917 7.25 -15.30 16.05
CA PRO A 917 6.74 -13.95 15.90
C PRO A 917 7.00 -13.42 14.49
N ASN A 918 6.04 -12.71 13.89
CA ASN A 918 6.23 -11.98 12.64
C ASN A 918 6.66 -10.53 12.97
N SER A 919 7.78 -10.37 13.67
CA SER A 919 8.24 -9.07 14.18
C SER A 919 9.04 -8.28 13.13
N LYS A 920 9.34 -6.99 13.41
CA LYS A 920 10.21 -6.18 12.54
C LYS A 920 11.60 -6.75 12.44
N GLU A 921 12.11 -7.30 13.55
CA GLU A 921 13.43 -7.93 13.61
C GLU A 921 13.48 -9.14 12.68
N LEU A 922 12.42 -9.97 12.67
CA LEU A 922 12.32 -11.09 11.74
C LEU A 922 12.35 -10.58 10.29
N TYR A 923 11.54 -9.59 9.95
CA TYR A 923 11.46 -9.11 8.56
C TYR A 923 12.74 -8.38 8.11
N ALA A 924 13.41 -7.66 9.01
CA ALA A 924 14.73 -7.09 8.75
C ALA A 924 15.78 -8.18 8.48
N LYS A 925 15.72 -9.30 9.21
CA LYS A 925 16.57 -10.48 8.99
C LYS A 925 16.30 -11.13 7.63
N LEU A 926 15.03 -11.31 7.27
CA LEU A 926 14.60 -11.88 5.98
C LEU A 926 15.03 -11.03 4.78
N THR A 927 14.96 -9.71 4.91
CA THR A 927 15.33 -8.74 3.86
C THR A 927 16.82 -8.41 3.82
N GLY A 928 17.62 -8.95 4.75
CA GLY A 928 19.04 -8.61 4.87
C GLY A 928 19.31 -7.19 5.34
N GLN A 929 18.31 -6.51 5.92
CA GLN A 929 18.42 -5.18 6.51
C GLN A 929 18.84 -5.20 7.99
N ALA A 930 18.89 -6.38 8.62
CA ALA A 930 19.42 -6.54 9.98
C ALA A 930 20.90 -6.14 10.01
N GLN A 931 21.20 -4.99 10.64
CA GLN A 931 22.56 -4.55 10.97
C GLN A 931 23.08 -5.22 12.23
#